data_AF-A0A6G5VBT6-F1
#
_entry.id   AF-A0A6G5VBT6-F1
#
_cell.length_a   1.000
_cell.length_b   1.000
_cell.length_c   1.000
_cell.angle_alpha   90.00
_cell.angle_beta   90.00
_cell.angle_gamma   90.00
#
_symmetry.space_group_name_H-M   'P 1'
#
loop_
_entity.id
_entity.type
_entity.pdbx_description
1 polymer ?
#
loop_
_entity_poly.entity_id
_entity_poly.type
_entity_poly.pdbx_seq_one_letter_code
_entity_poly.pdbx_strand_id
1 'polypeptide(L)'
;MDNNPNINECIPYNCLSNPEVEVLGGERIETGYTPIDISLSLTQFLLSEFVPGAGFVLGLVDIIWGIFGPSQWDAFLVQIEQLINQRIEEFARNQAISRLEGLSNLYQIYAESFREWEADPTNPALREEMRIQFNDMNSALTTAIPLLAVQNYQVPLLSVYVQAANLHLSVLRDVSVFGQRWGFDAATINSRYNDLTRLIGNYTDYAVRWYNTGLERVWGPDSRDWIRYNQFRRELTLTVLDIVSLFPNYDSRTYPIRTVSQLTREIYTNPVLENFDGSFRGSAQGIEGSIRSPHLMDILNSITIYTDAHRGEYYWSGHQIMASPVGFSGPEFTFPLYGTMGNAAPQQRIVAQLGQGVYRTLSSTLYRRPFNIGINNQQLSVLDGTEFAYGTSSNLPSAVYRKSGTVDSLDEIPPQNNNVPPRQGFSHRLSHVSMFRSGFSNSSVSIIRAPMFSWIHRSAEFNNIIPSSQITQIPLTKSTNLGSGTSVVKGPGFTGGDILRRTSPGQISTLRVNITAPLSQRYRVRIRYASTTNLQFHTSIDGRPINQGNFSATMSSGSNLQSGSFRTVGFTTPFNFSNGSSVFTLSAHVFNSGNEVYIDRIEFVPAEVTFEAEYDLERAQKAVNELFTSSNQIGLKTDVTDYHIDQVSNLVECLSDEFCLDEKKELSEKVKHAKRLSDERNLLQDPNFRGINRQLDRGWRGSTDITIQGGDDVFKENYVTLLGTFDECYPTYLYQKIDESKLKAYTRYQLRGYIEDSQDLEIYLIRYNAKHETVNVPGTGSLWPLSAPSPIGKCAHHSHHFSLDIDVGCTDLNEDLGVWVIFKIKTQDGHARLGNLEFLEEKPLVGEALARVKRAEKKWRDKREKLEWETNIVYKEAKESVDALFVNSQYDRLQADTNIAMIHAADKRVHSIREAYLPELSVIPGVNAAIFEELEGRIFTAFSLYDARNVIKNGDFNNGLSCWNVKGHVDVEEQNNQRSVLVVPEWEAEVSQEVRVCPGRGYILRVTAYKEGYGEGCVTIHEIENNTDELKFSNCVEEEVYPNNTVTCNDYTATQEEYEGTYTSRNRGYDGAYESNSSVPADYASAYEEKAYTDGRRDNPCESNRGYGDYTPLPAGYVTKELEYFPETDKVWIEIGETEGTFIVDSVELLLMEE
;
A
#
# COMPACT_ATOMS: atom_id res chain seq x y z
N MET A 1 25.13 113.85 1.52
CA MET A 1 26.12 113.31 0.59
C MET A 1 25.91 111.81 0.58
N ASP A 2 25.02 111.46 -0.35
CA ASP A 2 24.60 110.18 -0.94
C ASP A 2 24.39 108.98 0.00
N ASN A 3 23.22 108.87 0.64
CA ASN A 3 21.97 108.16 0.24
C ASN A 3 22.15 106.62 0.26
N ASN A 4 21.71 105.81 1.24
CA ASN A 4 20.46 105.56 1.99
C ASN A 4 20.10 104.05 1.79
N PRO A 5 19.41 103.38 2.74
CA PRO A 5 19.47 101.94 3.02
C PRO A 5 18.28 101.12 2.45
N ASN A 6 18.26 99.81 2.77
CA ASN A 6 17.34 98.71 2.40
C ASN A 6 17.65 97.96 1.09
N ILE A 7 17.86 96.64 1.19
CA ILE A 7 17.13 95.57 0.49
C ILE A 7 17.55 94.20 1.09
N ASN A 8 16.56 93.45 1.59
CA ASN A 8 16.59 91.99 1.71
C ASN A 8 16.52 91.38 0.31
N GLU A 9 17.47 90.53 -0.07
CA GLU A 9 17.27 89.56 -1.17
C GLU A 9 17.84 88.19 -0.78
N CYS A 10 16.97 87.35 -0.21
CA CYS A 10 16.95 85.95 -0.61
C CYS A 10 16.30 85.88 -2.00
N ILE A 11 17.08 85.69 -3.07
CA ILE A 11 16.58 85.24 -4.38
C ILE A 11 17.57 84.23 -5.00
N PRO A 12 17.07 83.16 -5.64
CA PRO A 12 17.78 81.91 -5.90
C PRO A 12 18.14 81.69 -7.38
N TYR A 13 19.22 80.96 -7.69
CA TYR A 13 19.42 80.30 -8.99
C TYR A 13 20.31 79.05 -8.77
N ASN A 14 19.73 77.84 -8.83
CA ASN A 14 19.81 76.88 -9.97
C ASN A 14 21.27 76.45 -10.27
N CYS A 15 21.68 75.18 -10.27
CA CYS A 15 20.97 73.94 -10.59
C CYS A 15 21.48 72.77 -9.72
N LEU A 16 20.56 71.86 -9.40
CA LEU A 16 20.85 70.51 -8.98
C LEU A 16 21.70 69.81 -10.04
N SER A 17 22.90 69.40 -9.66
CA SER A 17 23.64 68.33 -10.29
C SER A 17 22.89 67.01 -10.01
N ASN A 18 22.01 66.63 -10.94
CA ASN A 18 21.72 65.22 -11.16
C ASN A 18 23.06 64.55 -11.50
N PRO A 19 23.45 63.43 -10.85
CA PRO A 19 24.38 62.53 -11.51
C PRO A 19 23.65 62.01 -12.74
N GLU A 20 24.22 62.28 -13.92
CA GLU A 20 23.83 61.65 -15.17
C GLU A 20 23.74 60.14 -14.92
N VAL A 21 22.51 59.62 -14.98
CA VAL A 21 22.31 58.24 -15.36
C VAL A 21 22.89 58.18 -16.77
N GLU A 22 24.11 57.64 -16.90
CA GLU A 22 24.56 57.12 -18.19
C GLU A 22 23.51 56.12 -18.63
N VAL A 23 22.61 56.60 -19.49
CA VAL A 23 21.79 55.74 -20.33
C VAL A 23 22.80 55.07 -21.25
N LEU A 24 23.28 53.90 -20.84
CA LEU A 24 23.87 52.93 -21.74
C LEU A 24 22.75 52.57 -22.72
N GLY A 25 22.66 53.34 -23.80
CA GLY A 25 21.70 53.10 -24.87
C GLY A 25 21.85 51.65 -25.30
N GLY A 26 20.77 50.88 -25.19
CA GLY A 26 20.71 49.59 -25.84
C GLY A 26 20.90 49.82 -27.32
N GLU A 27 22.10 49.55 -27.83
CA GLU A 27 22.29 49.41 -29.26
C GLU A 27 21.38 48.27 -29.69
N ARG A 28 20.32 48.62 -30.44
CA ARG A 28 19.57 47.65 -31.23
C ARG A 28 20.59 46.93 -32.09
N ILE A 29 20.65 45.60 -31.97
CA ILE A 29 21.42 44.73 -32.85
C ILE A 29 21.10 45.12 -34.31
N GLU A 30 22.08 45.03 -35.22
CA GLU A 30 21.92 45.28 -36.67
C GLU A 30 20.77 44.49 -37.33
N THR A 31 20.17 43.51 -36.64
CA THR A 31 19.03 42.67 -37.08
C THR A 31 17.66 43.07 -36.51
N GLY A 32 17.59 43.94 -35.49
CA GLY A 32 16.33 44.45 -34.93
C GLY A 32 15.53 43.53 -33.98
N TYR A 33 16.06 42.37 -33.56
CA TYR A 33 15.39 41.45 -32.61
C TYR A 33 16.07 41.40 -31.23
N THR A 34 15.27 41.23 -30.18
CA THR A 34 15.72 41.10 -28.77
C THR A 34 15.83 39.62 -28.35
N PRO A 35 16.50 39.31 -27.22
CA PRO A 35 16.54 37.93 -26.71
C PRO A 35 15.15 37.38 -26.33
N ILE A 36 14.17 38.25 -26.06
CA ILE A 36 12.76 37.85 -25.84
C ILE A 36 12.14 37.29 -27.12
N ASP A 37 12.31 38.00 -28.25
CA ASP A 37 11.81 37.54 -29.56
C ASP A 37 12.38 36.16 -29.92
N ILE A 38 13.69 36.02 -29.72
CA ILE A 38 14.44 34.79 -29.94
C ILE A 38 13.89 33.65 -29.07
N SER A 39 13.71 33.92 -27.77
CA SER A 39 13.27 32.88 -26.81
C SER A 39 11.82 32.47 -27.05
N LEU A 40 10.95 33.39 -27.48
CA LEU A 40 9.58 33.07 -27.88
C LEU A 40 9.53 32.23 -29.17
N SER A 41 10.40 32.52 -30.15
CA SER A 41 10.55 31.69 -31.35
C SER A 41 11.01 30.28 -31.01
N LEU A 42 12.03 30.15 -30.13
CA LEU A 42 12.48 28.86 -29.61
C LEU A 42 11.36 28.14 -28.84
N THR A 43 10.63 28.85 -27.99
CA THR A 43 9.51 28.27 -27.22
C THR A 43 8.41 27.75 -28.15
N GLN A 44 8.07 28.49 -29.21
CA GLN A 44 7.14 28.01 -30.24
C GLN A 44 7.65 26.70 -30.86
N PHE A 45 8.91 26.67 -31.27
CA PHE A 45 9.53 25.49 -31.88
C PHE A 45 9.54 24.29 -30.93
N LEU A 46 9.93 24.48 -29.67
CA LEU A 46 9.92 23.41 -28.67
C LEU A 46 8.49 22.95 -28.34
N LEU A 47 7.48 23.81 -28.41
CA LEU A 47 6.09 23.38 -28.16
C LEU A 47 5.49 22.60 -29.34
N SER A 48 5.90 22.89 -30.57
CA SER A 48 5.34 22.24 -31.77
C SER A 48 6.21 21.11 -32.31
N GLU A 49 7.52 21.16 -32.24
CA GLU A 49 8.40 20.19 -32.92
C GLU A 49 9.19 19.32 -31.93
N PHE A 50 8.71 19.10 -30.70
CA PHE A 50 9.41 18.27 -29.69
C PHE A 50 9.39 16.77 -30.02
N VAL A 51 10.17 16.36 -31.02
CA VAL A 51 10.36 14.97 -31.45
C VAL A 51 11.84 14.77 -31.83
N PRO A 52 12.47 13.63 -31.46
CA PRO A 52 13.85 13.36 -31.86
C PRO A 52 14.01 13.21 -33.38
N GLY A 53 15.06 13.80 -33.96
CA GLY A 53 15.40 13.68 -35.39
C GLY A 53 16.11 14.91 -35.93
N ALA A 54 16.59 14.88 -37.18
CA ALA A 54 17.35 16.00 -37.74
C ALA A 54 16.55 17.31 -37.78
N GLY A 55 15.22 17.26 -37.95
CA GLY A 55 14.37 18.45 -37.88
C GLY A 55 14.51 19.22 -36.57
N PHE A 56 14.64 18.51 -35.43
CA PHE A 56 14.88 19.14 -34.13
C PHE A 56 16.28 19.77 -34.05
N VAL A 57 17.29 19.01 -34.47
CA VAL A 57 18.70 19.42 -34.42
C VAL A 57 18.94 20.66 -35.27
N LEU A 58 18.44 20.66 -36.51
CA LEU A 58 18.54 21.78 -37.45
C LEU A 58 17.73 22.99 -36.99
N GLY A 59 16.54 22.80 -36.42
CA GLY A 59 15.76 23.93 -35.90
C GLY A 59 16.47 24.69 -34.76
N LEU A 60 17.24 24.00 -33.91
CA LEU A 60 18.08 24.67 -32.91
C LEU A 60 19.24 25.48 -33.52
N VAL A 61 19.77 25.04 -34.67
CA VAL A 61 20.76 25.81 -35.45
C VAL A 61 20.09 27.05 -36.06
N ASP A 62 18.94 26.87 -36.71
CA ASP A 62 18.24 27.94 -37.42
C ASP A 62 17.73 29.06 -36.49
N ILE A 63 17.36 28.73 -35.26
CA ILE A 63 16.80 29.69 -34.30
C ILE A 63 17.89 30.32 -33.42
N ILE A 64 18.91 29.55 -33.01
CA ILE A 64 19.92 29.98 -32.02
C ILE A 64 21.35 29.78 -32.57
N TRP A 65 21.79 28.53 -32.68
CA TRP A 65 23.22 28.19 -32.64
C TRP A 65 23.96 28.33 -33.99
N GLY A 66 23.24 28.50 -35.09
CA GLY A 66 23.79 28.69 -36.44
C GLY A 66 23.90 30.13 -36.90
N ILE A 67 23.17 31.04 -36.24
CA ILE A 67 23.03 32.43 -36.67
C ILE A 67 23.57 33.44 -35.63
N PHE A 68 23.98 32.97 -34.45
CA PHE A 68 24.45 33.84 -33.36
C PHE A 68 25.96 34.00 -33.38
N GLY A 69 26.41 35.25 -33.44
CA GLY A 69 27.77 35.65 -33.11
C GLY A 69 27.84 36.29 -31.71
N PRO A 70 28.98 36.92 -31.37
CA PRO A 70 29.20 37.56 -30.07
C PRO A 70 28.14 38.60 -29.71
N SER A 71 27.67 39.36 -30.70
CA SER A 71 26.71 40.45 -30.49
C SER A 71 25.35 39.96 -29.97
N GLN A 72 24.90 38.79 -30.40
CA GLN A 72 23.66 38.18 -29.89
C GLN A 72 23.86 37.71 -28.44
N TRP A 73 24.97 37.03 -28.14
CA TRP A 73 25.26 36.61 -26.76
C TRP A 73 25.44 37.80 -25.82
N ASP A 74 26.09 38.86 -26.28
CA ASP A 74 26.19 40.14 -25.57
C ASP A 74 24.81 40.70 -25.21
N ALA A 75 23.88 40.74 -26.18
CA ALA A 75 22.52 41.23 -25.95
C ALA A 75 21.74 40.41 -24.90
N PHE A 76 21.93 39.08 -24.88
CA PHE A 76 21.35 38.21 -23.83
C PHE A 76 21.84 38.57 -22.42
N LEU A 77 23.12 38.94 -22.29
CA LEU A 77 23.69 39.37 -21.01
C LEU A 77 23.20 40.77 -20.64
N VAL A 78 23.27 41.72 -21.57
CA VAL A 78 22.88 43.12 -21.36
C VAL A 78 21.44 43.23 -20.87
N GLN A 79 20.53 42.43 -21.43
CA GLN A 79 19.12 42.44 -21.03
C GLN A 79 18.95 42.24 -19.51
N ILE A 80 19.62 41.24 -18.93
CA ILE A 80 19.50 40.97 -17.49
C ILE A 80 20.37 41.93 -16.68
N GLU A 81 21.59 42.25 -17.15
CA GLU A 81 22.51 43.18 -16.47
C GLU A 81 21.87 44.56 -16.23
N GLN A 82 21.15 45.10 -17.22
CA GLN A 82 20.42 46.36 -17.12
C GLN A 82 19.23 46.26 -16.15
N LEU A 83 18.54 45.12 -16.15
CA LEU A 83 17.36 44.91 -15.33
C LEU A 83 17.70 44.82 -13.84
N ILE A 84 18.85 44.22 -13.50
CA ILE A 84 19.32 44.10 -12.11
C ILE A 84 20.33 45.19 -11.71
N ASN A 85 20.70 46.10 -12.61
CA ASN A 85 21.76 47.10 -12.42
C ASN A 85 23.10 46.51 -11.94
N GLN A 86 23.50 45.36 -12.49
CA GLN A 86 24.75 44.70 -12.14
C GLN A 86 25.37 44.06 -13.37
N ARG A 87 26.45 44.65 -13.86
CA ARG A 87 27.26 44.09 -14.95
C ARG A 87 28.12 42.93 -14.45
N ILE A 88 28.28 41.91 -15.29
CA ILE A 88 29.18 40.79 -15.08
C ILE A 88 30.62 41.31 -15.10
N GLU A 89 31.48 40.74 -14.26
CA GLU A 89 32.91 41.05 -14.29
C GLU A 89 33.50 40.74 -15.68
N GLU A 90 34.33 41.64 -16.19
CA GLU A 90 34.71 41.69 -17.61
C GLU A 90 35.43 40.41 -18.09
N PHE A 91 36.29 39.80 -17.27
CA PHE A 91 36.92 38.52 -17.61
C PHE A 91 35.90 37.39 -17.68
N ALA A 92 35.04 37.23 -16.66
CA ALA A 92 33.98 36.23 -16.66
C ALA A 92 33.00 36.42 -17.84
N ARG A 93 32.66 37.67 -18.17
CA ARG A 93 31.78 38.04 -19.27
C ARG A 93 32.36 37.64 -20.63
N ASN A 94 33.61 38.03 -20.89
CA ASN A 94 34.30 37.68 -22.14
C ASN A 94 34.53 36.16 -22.26
N GLN A 95 34.82 35.49 -21.14
CA GLN A 95 34.93 34.04 -21.10
C GLN A 95 33.60 33.36 -21.45
N ALA A 96 32.48 33.83 -20.91
CA ALA A 96 31.15 33.29 -21.22
C ALA A 96 30.80 33.42 -22.71
N ILE A 97 30.98 34.62 -23.29
CA ILE A 97 30.71 34.88 -24.71
C ILE A 97 31.58 33.99 -25.61
N SER A 98 32.90 33.92 -25.35
CA SER A 98 33.82 33.09 -26.13
C SER A 98 33.44 31.60 -26.08
N ARG A 99 32.95 31.11 -24.94
CA ARG A 99 32.49 29.71 -24.82
C ARG A 99 31.21 29.48 -25.62
N LEU A 100 30.25 30.40 -25.59
CA LEU A 100 29.01 30.29 -26.37
C LEU A 100 29.29 30.31 -27.87
N GLU A 101 30.25 31.11 -28.32
CA GLU A 101 30.71 31.13 -29.71
C GLU A 101 31.37 29.79 -30.11
N GLY A 102 32.23 29.24 -29.25
CA GLY A 102 32.82 27.91 -29.45
C GLY A 102 31.77 26.80 -29.53
N LEU A 103 30.74 26.84 -28.68
CA LEU A 103 29.62 25.90 -28.72
C LEU A 103 28.78 26.05 -30.00
N SER A 104 28.57 27.28 -30.46
CA SER A 104 27.83 27.57 -31.70
C SER A 104 28.52 26.92 -32.91
N ASN A 105 29.84 27.12 -33.03
CA ASN A 105 30.63 26.53 -34.10
C ASN A 105 30.64 24.99 -34.05
N LEU A 106 30.81 24.42 -32.86
CA LEU A 106 30.86 22.97 -32.69
C LEU A 106 29.50 22.32 -32.97
N TYR A 107 28.40 22.94 -32.52
CA TYR A 107 27.07 22.39 -32.75
C TYR A 107 26.63 22.49 -34.21
N GLN A 108 27.08 23.49 -34.97
CA GLN A 108 26.88 23.54 -36.41
C GLN A 108 27.51 22.33 -37.12
N ILE A 109 28.74 21.94 -36.72
CA ILE A 109 29.41 20.74 -37.26
C ILE A 109 28.62 19.49 -36.86
N TYR A 110 28.26 19.35 -35.58
CA TYR A 110 27.43 18.25 -35.10
C TYR A 110 26.12 18.12 -35.88
N ALA A 111 25.41 19.22 -36.12
CA ALA A 111 24.13 19.24 -36.80
C ALA A 111 24.24 18.86 -38.28
N GLU A 112 25.29 19.32 -38.96
CA GLU A 112 25.57 18.93 -40.34
C GLU A 112 25.92 17.44 -40.44
N SER A 113 26.80 16.94 -39.56
CA SER A 113 27.10 15.51 -39.47
C SER A 113 25.85 14.67 -39.18
N PHE A 114 24.95 15.15 -38.31
CA PHE A 114 23.68 14.48 -38.01
C PHE A 114 22.82 14.39 -39.26
N ARG A 115 22.69 15.49 -40.01
CA ARG A 115 21.91 15.54 -41.26
C ARG A 115 22.45 14.57 -42.30
N GLU A 116 23.76 14.55 -42.52
CA GLU A 116 24.40 13.63 -43.46
C GLU A 116 24.22 12.17 -43.02
N TRP A 117 24.39 11.88 -41.73
CA TRP A 117 24.16 10.54 -41.18
C TRP A 117 22.70 10.10 -41.32
N GLU A 118 21.72 10.97 -41.06
CA GLU A 118 20.29 10.60 -41.19
C GLU A 118 19.92 10.26 -42.65
N ALA A 119 20.59 10.89 -43.62
CA ALA A 119 20.43 10.58 -45.04
C ALA A 119 21.06 9.24 -45.47
N ASP A 120 22.13 8.79 -44.81
CA ASP A 120 22.78 7.48 -45.03
C ASP A 120 23.20 6.80 -43.71
N PRO A 121 22.23 6.25 -42.95
CA PRO A 121 22.44 5.85 -41.56
C PRO A 121 23.30 4.59 -41.39
N THR A 122 23.51 3.83 -42.46
CA THR A 122 24.32 2.60 -42.47
C THR A 122 25.80 2.85 -42.76
N ASN A 123 26.16 4.05 -43.22
CA ASN A 123 27.54 4.40 -43.58
C ASN A 123 28.45 4.39 -42.34
N PRO A 124 29.50 3.53 -42.31
CA PRO A 124 30.35 3.40 -41.13
C PRO A 124 31.13 4.68 -40.82
N ALA A 125 31.52 5.47 -41.84
CA ALA A 125 32.27 6.70 -41.64
C ALA A 125 31.39 7.79 -41.01
N LEU A 126 30.16 7.98 -41.50
CA LEU A 126 29.21 8.93 -40.91
C LEU A 126 28.80 8.53 -39.49
N ARG A 127 28.64 7.21 -39.23
CA ARG A 127 28.39 6.69 -37.89
C ARG A 127 29.55 6.99 -36.93
N GLU A 128 30.80 6.84 -37.40
CA GLU A 128 31.99 7.19 -36.62
C GLU A 128 32.08 8.68 -36.35
N GLU A 129 31.85 9.51 -37.37
CA GLU A 129 31.80 10.96 -37.23
C GLU A 129 30.75 11.37 -36.19
N MET A 130 29.55 10.78 -36.21
CA MET A 130 28.52 11.05 -35.20
C MET A 130 28.97 10.72 -33.77
N ARG A 131 29.73 9.63 -33.57
CA ARG A 131 30.27 9.31 -32.24
C ARG A 131 31.31 10.33 -31.79
N ILE A 132 32.18 10.78 -32.69
CA ILE A 132 33.21 11.80 -32.41
C ILE A 132 32.53 13.14 -32.07
N GLN A 133 31.68 13.64 -32.96
CA GLN A 133 30.99 14.92 -32.78
C GLN A 133 30.12 14.93 -31.53
N PHE A 134 29.43 13.83 -31.22
CA PHE A 134 28.69 13.71 -29.95
C PHE A 134 29.62 13.86 -28.73
N ASN A 135 30.75 13.15 -28.70
CA ASN A 135 31.68 13.18 -27.57
C ASN A 135 32.28 14.57 -27.38
N ASP A 136 32.68 15.23 -28.47
CA ASP A 136 33.23 16.58 -28.44
C ASP A 136 32.19 17.59 -27.95
N MET A 137 30.96 17.51 -28.46
CA MET A 137 29.86 18.37 -28.06
C MET A 137 29.51 18.19 -26.57
N ASN A 138 29.38 16.93 -26.11
CA ASN A 138 29.10 16.59 -24.71
C ASN A 138 30.20 17.09 -23.77
N SER A 139 31.48 16.93 -24.16
CA SER A 139 32.64 17.41 -23.40
C SER A 139 32.69 18.94 -23.32
N ALA A 140 32.45 19.61 -24.44
CA ALA A 140 32.44 21.07 -24.52
C ALA A 140 31.34 21.69 -23.65
N LEU A 141 30.12 21.15 -23.72
CA LEU A 141 28.99 21.61 -22.89
C LEU A 141 29.22 21.39 -21.40
N THR A 142 29.72 20.21 -21.03
CA THR A 142 30.05 19.87 -19.64
C THR A 142 31.07 20.85 -19.05
N THR A 143 32.02 21.30 -19.88
CA THR A 143 33.06 22.26 -19.50
C THR A 143 32.58 23.73 -19.52
N ALA A 144 31.72 24.08 -20.47
CA ALA A 144 31.25 25.45 -20.66
C ALA A 144 30.18 25.87 -19.63
N ILE A 145 29.23 24.99 -19.30
CA ILE A 145 28.10 25.34 -18.42
C ILE A 145 28.53 25.88 -17.04
N PRO A 146 29.55 25.33 -16.36
CA PRO A 146 30.06 25.92 -15.10
C PRO A 146 30.56 27.36 -15.25
N LEU A 147 31.08 27.73 -16.43
CA LEU A 147 31.53 29.10 -16.75
C LEU A 147 30.36 30.05 -17.05
N LEU A 148 29.15 29.52 -17.23
CA LEU A 148 27.90 30.27 -17.29
C LEU A 148 27.19 30.29 -15.93
N ALA A 149 27.83 29.73 -14.90
CA ALA A 149 27.30 29.62 -13.54
C ALA A 149 28.25 30.25 -12.50
N VAL A 150 29.09 31.20 -12.94
CA VAL A 150 30.14 31.82 -12.12
C VAL A 150 29.54 32.49 -10.89
N GLN A 151 30.21 32.30 -9.76
CA GLN A 151 29.78 32.83 -8.47
C GLN A 151 29.58 34.36 -8.52
N ASN A 152 28.51 34.84 -7.91
CA ASN A 152 28.04 36.23 -7.85
C ASN A 152 27.38 36.76 -9.13
N TYR A 153 27.51 36.03 -10.25
CA TYR A 153 26.99 36.43 -11.56
C TYR A 153 25.99 35.42 -12.14
N GLN A 154 25.46 34.52 -11.32
CA GLN A 154 24.51 33.50 -11.76
C GLN A 154 23.22 34.07 -12.36
N VAL A 155 22.71 35.19 -11.81
CA VAL A 155 21.48 35.83 -12.29
C VAL A 155 21.67 36.46 -13.67
N PRO A 156 22.65 37.35 -13.92
CA PRO A 156 22.85 37.93 -15.26
C PRO A 156 23.30 36.92 -16.33
N LEU A 157 23.89 35.78 -15.94
CA LEU A 157 24.23 34.69 -16.87
C LEU A 157 23.09 33.68 -17.10
N LEU A 158 21.93 33.86 -16.45
CA LEU A 158 20.93 32.78 -16.33
C LEU A 158 20.29 32.38 -17.67
N SER A 159 19.99 33.34 -18.54
CA SER A 159 19.39 33.05 -19.86
C SER A 159 20.36 32.27 -20.75
N VAL A 160 21.63 32.66 -20.81
CA VAL A 160 22.65 31.93 -21.60
C VAL A 160 22.99 30.56 -21.00
N TYR A 161 22.95 30.44 -19.67
CA TYR A 161 23.04 29.14 -18.98
C TYR A 161 21.92 28.21 -19.45
N VAL A 162 20.67 28.70 -19.50
CA VAL A 162 19.49 27.92 -19.91
C VAL A 162 19.59 27.51 -21.38
N GLN A 163 20.10 28.38 -22.26
CA GLN A 163 20.34 28.01 -23.66
C GLN A 163 21.35 26.86 -23.78
N ALA A 164 22.49 26.94 -23.09
CA ALA A 164 23.49 25.88 -23.10
C ALA A 164 22.98 24.58 -22.45
N ALA A 165 22.21 24.68 -21.36
CA ALA A 165 21.56 23.54 -20.72
C ALA A 165 20.55 22.86 -21.66
N ASN A 166 19.70 23.64 -22.35
CA ASN A 166 18.76 23.15 -23.35
C ASN A 166 19.47 22.36 -24.45
N LEU A 167 20.56 22.91 -24.98
CA LEU A 167 21.39 22.24 -26.00
C LEU A 167 21.97 20.92 -25.47
N HIS A 168 22.48 20.92 -24.24
CA HIS A 168 23.07 19.73 -23.63
C HIS A 168 22.07 18.60 -23.42
N LEU A 169 20.87 18.93 -22.93
CA LEU A 169 19.79 17.95 -22.81
C LEU A 169 19.37 17.40 -24.18
N SER A 170 19.36 18.23 -25.23
CA SER A 170 19.09 17.76 -26.60
C SER A 170 20.12 16.73 -27.07
N VAL A 171 21.40 17.03 -26.98
CA VAL A 171 22.48 16.13 -27.47
C VAL A 171 22.53 14.82 -26.66
N LEU A 172 22.26 14.87 -25.35
CA LEU A 172 22.14 13.67 -24.50
C LEU A 172 20.89 12.85 -24.84
N ARG A 173 19.76 13.48 -25.17
CA ARG A 173 18.59 12.77 -25.72
C ARG A 173 18.93 12.12 -27.06
N ASP A 174 19.66 12.81 -27.93
CA ASP A 174 19.99 12.31 -29.26
C ASP A 174 20.82 11.02 -29.18
N VAL A 175 21.87 10.96 -28.35
CA VAL A 175 22.60 9.69 -28.15
C VAL A 175 21.75 8.60 -27.48
N SER A 176 20.77 8.98 -26.65
CA SER A 176 19.87 8.03 -26.01
C SER A 176 18.91 7.36 -27.02
N VAL A 177 18.58 8.04 -28.11
CA VAL A 177 17.67 7.56 -29.17
C VAL A 177 18.41 6.96 -30.36
N PHE A 178 19.55 7.54 -30.74
CA PHE A 178 20.27 7.22 -31.97
C PHE A 178 21.63 6.53 -31.72
N GLY A 179 22.13 6.54 -30.48
CA GLY A 179 23.49 6.06 -30.15
C GLY A 179 23.77 4.63 -30.57
N GLN A 180 22.79 3.72 -30.46
CA GLN A 180 22.94 2.34 -30.91
C GLN A 180 23.16 2.27 -32.44
N ARG A 181 22.41 3.09 -33.20
CA ARG A 181 22.56 3.21 -34.66
C ARG A 181 23.88 3.87 -35.03
N TRP A 182 24.38 4.81 -34.25
CA TRP A 182 25.73 5.36 -34.41
C TRP A 182 26.83 4.35 -34.05
N GLY A 183 26.52 3.27 -33.35
CA GLY A 183 27.47 2.23 -32.96
C GLY A 183 28.10 2.40 -31.57
N PHE A 184 27.48 3.18 -30.68
CA PHE A 184 27.79 3.11 -29.25
C PHE A 184 27.28 1.80 -28.66
N ASP A 185 27.97 1.29 -27.64
CA ASP A 185 27.53 0.14 -26.86
C ASP A 185 26.41 0.52 -25.87
N ALA A 186 25.63 -0.48 -25.43
CA ALA A 186 24.50 -0.27 -24.54
C ALA A 186 24.90 0.32 -23.16
N ALA A 187 26.10 0.03 -22.65
CA ALA A 187 26.54 0.57 -21.36
C ALA A 187 26.80 2.08 -21.47
N THR A 188 27.45 2.52 -22.55
CA THR A 188 27.65 3.95 -22.85
C THR A 188 26.31 4.66 -23.00
N ILE A 189 25.38 4.12 -23.79
CA ILE A 189 24.04 4.71 -24.00
C ILE A 189 23.27 4.85 -22.67
N ASN A 190 23.23 3.78 -21.87
CA ASN A 190 22.57 3.81 -20.55
C ASN A 190 23.24 4.81 -19.59
N SER A 191 24.57 4.93 -19.63
CA SER A 191 25.29 5.96 -18.86
C SER A 191 24.88 7.37 -19.28
N ARG A 192 24.83 7.66 -20.59
CA ARG A 192 24.42 8.98 -21.09
C ARG A 192 22.94 9.28 -20.81
N TYR A 193 22.07 8.28 -20.84
CA TYR A 193 20.67 8.42 -20.43
C TYR A 193 20.51 8.73 -18.92
N ASN A 194 21.34 8.12 -18.07
CA ASN A 194 21.39 8.47 -16.65
C ASN A 194 21.92 9.90 -16.44
N ASP A 195 22.86 10.36 -17.26
CA ASP A 195 23.30 11.75 -17.26
C ASP A 195 22.17 12.70 -17.69
N LEU A 196 21.42 12.36 -18.74
CA LEU A 196 20.25 13.11 -19.22
C LEU A 196 19.22 13.33 -18.11
N THR A 197 18.72 12.25 -17.50
CA THR A 197 17.68 12.31 -16.47
C THR A 197 18.14 13.07 -15.22
N ARG A 198 19.40 12.87 -14.80
CA ARG A 198 20.01 13.61 -13.70
C ARG A 198 20.14 15.10 -14.01
N LEU A 199 20.55 15.46 -15.22
CA LEU A 199 20.76 16.85 -15.62
C LEU A 199 19.46 17.60 -15.90
N ILE A 200 18.38 16.93 -16.34
CA ILE A 200 17.03 17.51 -16.37
C ILE A 200 16.68 18.07 -14.99
N GLY A 201 16.91 17.29 -13.92
CA GLY A 201 16.72 17.74 -12.54
C GLY A 201 17.64 18.91 -12.17
N ASN A 202 18.96 18.72 -12.31
CA ASN A 202 19.95 19.69 -11.86
C ASN A 202 19.83 21.06 -12.56
N TYR A 203 19.63 21.08 -13.88
CA TYR A 203 19.50 22.32 -14.65
C TYR A 203 18.19 23.05 -14.34
N THR A 204 17.10 22.30 -14.14
CA THR A 204 15.82 22.86 -13.71
C THR A 204 15.94 23.54 -12.36
N ASP A 205 16.47 22.84 -11.36
CA ASP A 205 16.56 23.35 -9.99
C ASP A 205 17.53 24.53 -9.89
N TYR A 206 18.63 24.51 -10.64
CA TYR A 206 19.56 25.64 -10.75
C TYR A 206 18.85 26.89 -11.31
N ALA A 207 18.16 26.74 -12.45
CA ALA A 207 17.51 27.87 -13.12
C ALA A 207 16.45 28.52 -12.23
N VAL A 208 15.59 27.71 -11.62
CA VAL A 208 14.50 28.16 -10.75
C VAL A 208 15.04 28.82 -9.47
N ARG A 209 16.10 28.26 -8.87
CA ARG A 209 16.74 28.85 -7.68
C ARG A 209 17.24 30.27 -7.95
N TRP A 210 17.95 30.47 -9.07
CA TRP A 210 18.53 31.78 -9.39
C TRP A 210 17.51 32.76 -9.94
N TYR A 211 16.47 32.28 -10.64
CA TYR A 211 15.29 33.09 -10.93
C TYR A 211 14.66 33.64 -9.65
N ASN A 212 14.35 32.76 -8.68
CA ASN A 212 13.71 33.17 -7.42
C ASN A 212 14.61 34.13 -6.62
N THR A 213 15.91 33.85 -6.55
CA THR A 213 16.89 34.71 -5.86
C THR A 213 17.01 36.07 -6.54
N GLY A 214 17.05 36.11 -7.88
CA GLY A 214 17.10 37.36 -8.63
C GLY A 214 15.82 38.18 -8.47
N LEU A 215 14.66 37.51 -8.53
CA LEU A 215 13.34 38.12 -8.37
C LEU A 215 13.17 38.75 -6.98
N GLU A 216 13.63 38.07 -5.93
CA GLU A 216 13.61 38.60 -4.56
C GLU A 216 14.53 39.81 -4.41
N ARG A 217 15.71 39.80 -5.03
CA ARG A 217 16.68 40.92 -4.96
C ARG A 217 16.18 42.21 -5.61
N VAL A 218 15.35 42.12 -6.64
CA VAL A 218 14.79 43.29 -7.34
C VAL A 218 13.49 43.80 -6.73
N TRP A 219 12.97 43.15 -5.68
CA TRP A 219 11.80 43.63 -4.96
C TRP A 219 12.11 44.89 -4.14
N GLY A 220 11.15 45.81 -4.08
CA GLY A 220 11.22 47.03 -3.26
C GLY A 220 9.84 47.59 -2.93
N PRO A 221 9.77 48.66 -2.12
CA PRO A 221 8.51 49.15 -1.56
C PRO A 221 7.66 50.01 -2.50
N ASP A 222 8.25 50.62 -3.53
CA ASP A 222 7.59 51.65 -4.33
C ASP A 222 7.16 51.14 -5.72
N SER A 223 6.33 51.91 -6.43
CA SER A 223 5.84 51.46 -7.76
C SER A 223 6.97 51.26 -8.76
N ARG A 224 8.05 52.06 -8.69
CA ARG A 224 9.23 51.90 -9.56
C ARG A 224 9.95 50.56 -9.32
N ASP A 225 10.01 50.12 -8.06
CA ASP A 225 10.57 48.82 -7.72
C ASP A 225 9.66 47.70 -8.24
N TRP A 226 8.34 47.84 -8.08
CA TRP A 226 7.39 46.88 -8.63
C TRP A 226 7.48 46.76 -10.17
N ILE A 227 7.67 47.88 -10.89
CA ILE A 227 7.86 47.85 -12.35
C ILE A 227 9.08 47.00 -12.72
N ARG A 228 10.23 47.25 -12.08
CA ARG A 228 11.45 46.46 -12.30
C ARG A 228 11.26 45.00 -11.88
N TYR A 229 10.60 44.74 -10.75
CA TYR A 229 10.28 43.39 -10.28
C TYR A 229 9.40 42.63 -11.27
N ASN A 230 8.33 43.25 -11.77
CA ASN A 230 7.42 42.64 -12.72
C ASN A 230 8.09 42.46 -14.09
N GLN A 231 8.93 43.41 -14.52
CA GLN A 231 9.72 43.29 -15.74
C GLN A 231 10.71 42.12 -15.62
N PHE A 232 11.41 41.96 -14.49
CA PHE A 232 12.26 40.79 -14.22
C PHE A 232 11.47 39.48 -14.29
N ARG A 233 10.32 39.42 -13.61
CA ARG A 233 9.41 38.27 -13.69
C ARG A 233 9.02 37.97 -15.13
N ARG A 234 8.57 38.97 -15.88
CA ARG A 234 8.08 38.82 -17.25
C ARG A 234 9.19 38.33 -18.19
N GLU A 235 10.30 39.06 -18.25
CA GLU A 235 11.39 38.77 -19.18
C GLU A 235 12.07 37.42 -18.89
N LEU A 236 12.32 37.08 -17.62
CA LEU A 236 12.89 35.78 -17.28
C LEU A 236 11.88 34.64 -17.34
N THR A 237 10.57 34.91 -17.27
CA THR A 237 9.60 33.87 -17.63
C THR A 237 9.76 33.50 -19.10
N LEU A 238 9.84 34.50 -19.98
CA LEU A 238 9.95 34.31 -21.43
C LEU A 238 11.29 33.73 -21.90
N THR A 239 12.39 34.06 -21.21
CA THR A 239 13.76 33.68 -21.63
C THR A 239 14.35 32.53 -20.81
N VAL A 240 13.75 32.16 -19.68
CA VAL A 240 14.23 31.09 -18.78
C VAL A 240 13.13 30.08 -18.47
N LEU A 241 12.07 30.47 -17.77
CA LEU A 241 11.12 29.51 -17.20
C LEU A 241 10.30 28.74 -18.24
N ASP A 242 9.92 29.41 -19.34
CA ASP A 242 9.19 28.76 -20.43
C ASP A 242 10.01 27.61 -21.04
N ILE A 243 11.31 27.82 -21.27
CA ILE A 243 12.23 26.80 -21.79
C ILE A 243 12.43 25.68 -20.75
N VAL A 244 12.70 26.05 -19.49
CA VAL A 244 12.92 25.09 -18.38
C VAL A 244 11.71 24.18 -18.18
N SER A 245 10.49 24.70 -18.37
CA SER A 245 9.27 23.90 -18.24
C SER A 245 9.16 22.76 -19.26
N LEU A 246 9.92 22.85 -20.36
CA LEU A 246 9.98 21.84 -21.42
C LEU A 246 11.14 20.86 -21.24
N PHE A 247 12.05 21.07 -20.29
CA PHE A 247 13.16 20.15 -20.02
C PHE A 247 12.74 18.70 -19.75
N PRO A 248 11.64 18.42 -19.02
CA PRO A 248 11.18 17.05 -18.82
C PRO A 248 10.89 16.29 -20.12
N ASN A 249 10.54 16.99 -21.20
CA ASN A 249 10.22 16.37 -22.49
C ASN A 249 11.46 15.76 -23.17
N TYR A 250 12.68 16.11 -22.74
CA TYR A 250 13.91 15.48 -23.25
C TYR A 250 14.09 14.03 -22.79
N ASP A 251 13.38 13.57 -21.74
CA ASP A 251 13.45 12.17 -21.33
C ASP A 251 12.86 11.26 -22.43
N SER A 252 13.74 10.65 -23.22
CA SER A 252 13.37 9.87 -24.39
C SER A 252 12.59 8.59 -24.07
N ARG A 253 12.73 8.03 -22.87
CA ARG A 253 11.95 6.84 -22.47
C ARG A 253 10.54 7.25 -22.05
N THR A 254 10.41 8.40 -21.40
CA THR A 254 9.11 8.95 -21.04
C THR A 254 8.40 9.55 -22.25
N TYR A 255 9.10 10.19 -23.20
CA TYR A 255 8.50 10.80 -24.40
C TYR A 255 9.17 10.31 -25.68
N PRO A 256 8.90 9.05 -26.10
CA PRO A 256 9.55 8.44 -27.26
C PRO A 256 9.04 8.97 -28.60
N ILE A 257 7.85 9.58 -28.61
CA ILE A 257 7.23 10.23 -29.77
C ILE A 257 6.98 11.71 -29.47
N ARG A 258 6.51 12.45 -30.47
CA ARG A 258 6.14 13.86 -30.32
C ARG A 258 5.26 14.08 -29.09
N THR A 259 5.67 15.01 -28.24
CA THR A 259 4.93 15.42 -27.04
C THR A 259 4.63 16.91 -27.10
N VAL A 260 3.42 17.31 -26.66
CA VAL A 260 2.98 18.71 -26.72
C VAL A 260 2.56 19.19 -25.34
N SER A 261 3.35 20.12 -24.79
CA SER A 261 3.10 20.81 -23.51
C SER A 261 2.21 22.04 -23.69
N GLN A 262 1.67 22.57 -22.59
CA GLN A 262 0.89 23.82 -22.57
C GLN A 262 1.34 24.71 -21.42
N LEU A 263 1.66 25.97 -21.72
CA LEU A 263 2.12 26.95 -20.74
C LEU A 263 0.91 27.76 -20.27
N THR A 264 0.50 27.57 -19.03
CA THR A 264 -0.70 28.20 -18.45
C THR A 264 -0.38 29.36 -17.51
N ARG A 265 0.90 29.65 -17.27
CA ARG A 265 1.34 30.81 -16.48
C ARG A 265 0.90 32.13 -17.13
N GLU A 266 0.75 33.13 -16.27
CA GLU A 266 0.40 34.48 -16.69
C GLU A 266 1.54 35.46 -16.46
N ILE A 267 1.75 36.35 -17.42
CA ILE A 267 2.64 37.52 -17.31
C ILE A 267 1.80 38.80 -17.38
N TYR A 268 2.31 39.89 -16.83
CA TYR A 268 1.50 41.08 -16.57
C TYR A 268 2.11 42.32 -17.19
N THR A 269 1.27 43.23 -17.68
CA THR A 269 1.64 44.59 -18.09
C THR A 269 0.73 45.61 -17.41
N ASN A 270 1.27 46.77 -17.06
CA ASN A 270 0.51 47.86 -16.47
C ASN A 270 0.90 49.21 -17.12
N PRO A 271 0.20 49.63 -18.18
CA PRO A 271 0.55 50.81 -18.96
C PRO A 271 0.69 52.11 -18.13
N VAL A 272 -0.14 52.27 -17.10
CA VAL A 272 -0.16 53.47 -16.23
C VAL A 272 1.02 53.50 -15.27
N LEU A 273 1.53 52.34 -14.86
CA LEU A 273 2.68 52.28 -13.96
C LEU A 273 3.97 52.26 -14.78
N GLU A 274 4.07 51.39 -15.78
CA GLU A 274 5.28 51.17 -16.58
C GLU A 274 5.72 52.42 -17.36
N ASN A 275 4.78 53.30 -17.75
CA ASN A 275 5.09 54.57 -18.43
C ASN A 275 4.99 55.78 -17.50
N PHE A 276 5.11 55.59 -16.18
CA PHE A 276 5.09 56.69 -15.24
C PHE A 276 6.51 57.14 -14.88
N ASP A 277 6.86 58.39 -15.20
CA ASP A 277 8.17 58.98 -14.92
C ASP A 277 8.48 59.15 -13.42
N GLY A 278 7.48 59.01 -12.54
CA GLY A 278 7.63 59.13 -11.09
C GLY A 278 7.68 57.78 -10.36
N SER A 279 7.42 57.82 -9.05
CA SER A 279 7.23 56.61 -8.23
C SER A 279 6.19 56.88 -7.14
N PHE A 280 5.25 55.96 -6.96
CA PHE A 280 4.28 55.99 -5.86
C PHE A 280 4.84 55.23 -4.66
N ARG A 281 5.10 55.96 -3.57
CA ARG A 281 5.73 55.40 -2.38
C ARG A 281 4.88 54.33 -1.70
N GLY A 282 5.51 53.26 -1.24
CA GLY A 282 4.87 52.19 -0.44
C GLY A 282 3.73 51.46 -1.16
N SER A 283 3.69 51.50 -2.50
CA SER A 283 2.58 50.97 -3.28
C SER A 283 2.82 49.58 -3.86
N ALA A 284 4.07 49.08 -3.87
CA ALA A 284 4.43 47.82 -4.52
C ALA A 284 3.58 46.64 -4.04
N GLN A 285 3.39 46.51 -2.72
CA GLN A 285 2.58 45.45 -2.13
C GLN A 285 1.09 45.55 -2.54
N GLY A 286 0.56 46.76 -2.64
CA GLY A 286 -0.81 46.98 -3.12
C GLY A 286 -0.97 46.70 -4.61
N ILE A 287 0.06 46.98 -5.41
CA ILE A 287 0.07 46.66 -6.84
C ILE A 287 0.15 45.14 -7.04
N GLU A 288 1.05 44.45 -6.36
CA GLU A 288 1.18 42.99 -6.44
C GLU A 288 -0.10 42.30 -5.92
N GLY A 289 -0.72 42.81 -4.85
CA GLY A 289 -2.00 42.33 -4.35
C GLY A 289 -3.20 42.60 -5.28
N SER A 290 -3.02 43.36 -6.36
CA SER A 290 -4.06 43.55 -7.39
C SER A 290 -4.04 42.48 -8.49
N ILE A 291 -2.98 41.67 -8.56
CA ILE A 291 -2.91 40.49 -9.42
C ILE A 291 -3.79 39.39 -8.80
N ARG A 292 -4.45 38.59 -9.65
CA ARG A 292 -5.28 37.48 -9.18
C ARG A 292 -4.41 36.39 -8.53
N SER A 293 -4.92 35.80 -7.44
CA SER A 293 -4.32 34.62 -6.81
C SER A 293 -4.42 33.39 -7.73
N PRO A 294 -3.63 32.32 -7.52
CA PRO A 294 -3.72 31.08 -8.28
C PRO A 294 -5.16 30.58 -8.45
N HIS A 295 -5.52 30.22 -9.67
CA HIS A 295 -6.90 29.89 -10.06
C HIS A 295 -6.92 28.86 -11.20
N LEU A 296 -8.07 28.23 -11.43
CA LEU A 296 -8.28 27.45 -12.64
C LEU A 296 -8.27 28.39 -13.85
N MET A 297 -7.66 27.97 -14.95
CA MET A 297 -7.65 28.72 -16.19
C MET A 297 -9.08 29.04 -16.63
N ASP A 298 -9.29 30.30 -16.98
CA ASP A 298 -10.53 30.80 -17.54
C ASP A 298 -10.28 31.51 -18.87
N ILE A 299 -11.36 31.76 -19.59
CA ILE A 299 -11.39 32.39 -20.90
C ILE A 299 -12.06 33.75 -20.74
N LEU A 300 -11.34 34.82 -21.04
CA LEU A 300 -11.87 36.18 -20.98
C LEU A 300 -12.93 36.40 -22.07
N ASN A 301 -14.19 36.57 -21.69
CA ASN A 301 -15.28 36.78 -22.64
C ASN A 301 -15.46 38.26 -22.98
N SER A 302 -15.52 39.12 -21.95
CA SER A 302 -15.72 40.56 -22.15
C SER A 302 -15.27 41.41 -20.97
N ILE A 303 -15.02 42.68 -21.26
CA ILE A 303 -14.67 43.73 -20.29
C ILE A 303 -15.71 44.84 -20.45
N THR A 304 -16.45 45.16 -19.39
CA THR A 304 -17.37 46.31 -19.39
C THR A 304 -16.73 47.46 -18.64
N ILE A 305 -16.37 48.53 -19.36
CA ILE A 305 -15.57 49.65 -18.87
C ILE A 305 -16.46 50.83 -18.47
N TYR A 306 -16.19 51.41 -17.30
CA TYR A 306 -16.89 52.58 -16.76
C TYR A 306 -16.01 53.83 -16.84
N THR A 307 -16.57 54.92 -17.39
CA THR A 307 -15.86 56.19 -17.55
C THR A 307 -16.25 57.17 -16.45
N ASP A 308 -15.26 57.77 -15.81
CA ASP A 308 -15.42 58.92 -14.92
C ASP A 308 -14.72 60.15 -15.53
N ALA A 309 -14.93 61.34 -14.96
CA ALA A 309 -14.31 62.56 -15.45
C ALA A 309 -13.81 63.45 -14.32
N HIS A 310 -12.67 64.11 -14.54
CA HIS A 310 -12.15 65.12 -13.63
C HIS A 310 -11.64 66.35 -14.39
N ARG A 311 -12.31 67.50 -14.21
CA ARG A 311 -12.06 68.77 -14.92
C ARG A 311 -11.99 68.63 -16.45
N GLY A 312 -12.93 67.88 -17.03
CA GLY A 312 -13.05 67.68 -18.48
C GLY A 312 -12.23 66.51 -19.02
N GLU A 313 -11.34 65.92 -18.21
CA GLU A 313 -10.58 64.73 -18.59
C GLU A 313 -11.37 63.47 -18.26
N TYR A 314 -11.74 62.70 -19.29
CA TYR A 314 -12.47 61.44 -19.15
C TYR A 314 -11.51 60.27 -19.06
N TYR A 315 -11.71 59.36 -18.11
CA TYR A 315 -10.78 58.28 -17.85
C TYR A 315 -11.47 56.96 -17.47
N TRP A 316 -10.76 55.86 -17.65
CA TRP A 316 -11.13 54.52 -17.19
C TRP A 316 -11.13 54.49 -15.66
N SER A 317 -12.32 54.52 -15.07
CA SER A 317 -12.52 54.60 -13.61
C SER A 317 -12.66 53.23 -12.94
N GLY A 318 -13.21 52.26 -13.66
CA GLY A 318 -13.38 50.88 -13.24
C GLY A 318 -13.90 50.01 -14.38
N HIS A 319 -13.94 48.70 -14.17
CA HIS A 319 -14.49 47.75 -15.13
C HIS A 319 -14.99 46.47 -14.45
N GLN A 320 -15.80 45.71 -15.18
CA GLN A 320 -16.29 44.40 -14.78
C GLN A 320 -15.89 43.34 -15.81
N ILE A 321 -15.42 42.19 -15.33
CA ILE A 321 -14.95 41.09 -16.17
C ILE A 321 -15.98 39.96 -16.18
N MET A 322 -16.23 39.42 -17.37
CA MET A 322 -16.93 38.16 -17.57
C MET A 322 -16.00 37.13 -18.19
N ALA A 323 -16.00 35.91 -17.66
CA ALA A 323 -15.15 34.82 -18.11
C ALA A 323 -15.90 33.48 -18.10
N SER A 324 -15.37 32.50 -18.85
CA SER A 324 -15.89 31.13 -18.89
C SER A 324 -14.81 30.10 -18.53
N PRO A 325 -15.18 28.93 -17.97
CA PRO A 325 -14.24 27.83 -17.80
C PRO A 325 -13.67 27.34 -19.14
N VAL A 326 -12.52 26.64 -19.10
CA VAL A 326 -11.90 26.02 -20.29
C VAL A 326 -12.93 25.22 -21.10
N GLY A 327 -12.90 25.39 -22.41
CA GLY A 327 -13.78 24.74 -23.38
C GLY A 327 -15.23 25.20 -23.31
N PHE A 328 -15.52 26.34 -22.68
CA PHE A 328 -16.89 26.82 -22.42
C PHE A 328 -17.76 25.75 -21.76
N SER A 329 -17.12 24.94 -20.90
CA SER A 329 -17.67 23.71 -20.36
C SER A 329 -18.61 23.92 -19.16
N GLY A 330 -18.76 25.17 -18.72
CA GLY A 330 -19.66 25.61 -17.67
C GLY A 330 -20.19 27.02 -17.94
N PRO A 331 -21.08 27.55 -17.08
CA PRO A 331 -21.67 28.86 -17.27
C PRO A 331 -20.62 29.97 -17.21
N GLU A 332 -20.88 31.07 -17.93
CA GLU A 332 -20.14 32.32 -17.76
C GLU A 332 -20.31 32.83 -16.32
N PHE A 333 -19.23 33.34 -15.75
CA PHE A 333 -19.21 33.94 -14.42
C PHE A 333 -18.62 35.35 -14.48
N THR A 334 -18.95 36.16 -13.48
CA THR A 334 -18.62 37.58 -13.41
C THR A 334 -17.79 37.87 -12.17
N PHE A 335 -16.70 38.62 -12.33
CA PHE A 335 -15.88 39.07 -11.21
C PHE A 335 -16.48 40.32 -10.54
N PRO A 336 -16.17 40.58 -9.27
CA PRO A 336 -16.47 41.86 -8.63
C PRO A 336 -15.95 43.05 -9.45
N LEU A 337 -16.58 44.21 -9.28
CA LEU A 337 -16.15 45.44 -9.94
C LEU A 337 -14.70 45.79 -9.56
N TYR A 338 -13.85 45.96 -10.55
CA TYR A 338 -12.52 46.53 -10.39
C TYR A 338 -12.59 48.05 -10.51
N GLY A 339 -11.93 48.78 -9.61
CA GLY A 339 -11.93 50.25 -9.60
C GLY A 339 -13.20 50.84 -8.98
N THR A 340 -13.79 51.83 -9.64
CA THR A 340 -15.01 52.54 -9.21
C THR A 340 -15.97 52.72 -10.37
N MET A 341 -17.28 52.67 -10.11
CA MET A 341 -18.30 52.82 -11.15
C MET A 341 -18.51 54.29 -11.51
N GLY A 342 -17.81 54.77 -12.54
CA GLY A 342 -18.01 56.10 -13.12
C GLY A 342 -19.25 56.17 -14.00
N ASN A 343 -19.84 57.37 -14.08
CA ASN A 343 -21.04 57.66 -14.89
C ASN A 343 -20.88 58.90 -15.78
N ALA A 344 -19.64 59.35 -16.01
CA ALA A 344 -19.37 60.54 -16.83
C ALA A 344 -19.63 60.29 -18.34
N ALA A 345 -19.63 59.03 -18.76
CA ALA A 345 -20.07 58.59 -20.08
C ALA A 345 -20.76 57.21 -19.97
N PRO A 346 -21.52 56.77 -21.00
CA PRO A 346 -22.10 55.43 -21.02
C PRO A 346 -21.02 54.35 -20.86
N GLN A 347 -21.34 53.29 -20.11
CA GLN A 347 -20.47 52.13 -20.01
C GLN A 347 -20.25 51.49 -21.38
N GLN A 348 -19.05 50.98 -21.64
CA GLN A 348 -18.69 50.36 -22.92
C GLN A 348 -18.29 48.90 -22.70
N ARG A 349 -19.04 47.98 -23.33
CA ARG A 349 -18.70 46.55 -23.32
C ARG A 349 -17.78 46.21 -24.49
N ILE A 350 -16.58 45.76 -24.18
CA ILE A 350 -15.59 45.24 -25.11
C ILE A 350 -15.66 43.71 -25.08
N VAL A 351 -16.02 43.08 -26.20
CA VAL A 351 -16.01 41.61 -26.30
C VAL A 351 -14.58 41.17 -26.57
N ALA A 352 -13.98 40.40 -25.68
CA ALA A 352 -12.60 39.95 -25.78
C ALA A 352 -12.47 38.67 -26.61
N GLN A 353 -13.45 37.75 -26.48
CA GLN A 353 -13.43 36.45 -27.15
C GLN A 353 -13.97 36.53 -28.59
N LEU A 354 -13.28 37.30 -29.44
CA LEU A 354 -13.46 37.30 -30.90
C LEU A 354 -12.20 36.75 -31.56
N GLY A 355 -12.35 35.98 -32.64
CA GLY A 355 -11.23 35.29 -33.30
C GLY A 355 -10.51 34.36 -32.32
N GLN A 356 -9.21 34.58 -32.13
CA GLN A 356 -8.35 33.88 -31.18
C GLN A 356 -8.15 34.65 -29.86
N GLY A 357 -9.00 35.62 -29.57
CA GLY A 357 -8.93 36.52 -28.41
C GLY A 357 -8.10 37.78 -28.67
N VAL A 358 -8.07 38.69 -27.69
CA VAL A 358 -7.25 39.91 -27.76
C VAL A 358 -5.77 39.55 -27.63
N TYR A 359 -4.94 39.95 -28.59
CA TYR A 359 -3.49 39.67 -28.56
C TYR A 359 -2.64 40.92 -28.28
N ARG A 360 -3.24 42.12 -28.38
CA ARG A 360 -2.54 43.40 -28.23
C ARG A 360 -3.47 44.46 -27.67
N THR A 361 -2.92 45.30 -26.80
CA THR A 361 -3.53 46.55 -26.35
C THR A 361 -2.67 47.75 -26.71
N LEU A 362 -3.26 48.79 -27.30
CA LEU A 362 -2.60 50.09 -27.47
C LEU A 362 -3.27 51.10 -26.54
N SER A 363 -2.57 51.46 -25.47
CA SER A 363 -3.11 52.27 -24.38
C SER A 363 -2.67 53.72 -24.46
N SER A 364 -3.59 54.63 -24.12
CA SER A 364 -3.35 56.07 -23.96
C SER A 364 -3.33 56.40 -22.47
N THR A 365 -2.17 56.80 -21.97
CA THR A 365 -1.96 57.18 -20.57
C THR A 365 -2.21 58.67 -20.37
N LEU A 366 -2.81 59.01 -19.22
CA LEU A 366 -3.08 60.39 -18.82
C LEU A 366 -2.47 60.66 -17.44
N TYR A 367 -1.46 61.53 -17.41
CA TYR A 367 -0.84 62.01 -16.18
C TYR A 367 -1.12 63.50 -16.00
N ARG A 368 -1.93 63.82 -14.99
CA ARG A 368 -2.16 65.21 -14.60
C ARG A 368 -1.45 65.51 -13.29
N ARG A 369 -0.55 66.50 -13.31
CA ARG A 369 0.25 66.94 -12.16
C ARG A 369 0.13 68.46 -12.00
N PRO A 370 -0.98 68.97 -11.44
CA PRO A 370 -1.14 70.41 -11.26
C PRO A 370 -0.19 70.94 -10.18
N PHE A 371 0.28 72.18 -10.32
CA PHE A 371 1.13 72.86 -9.32
C PHE A 371 0.45 72.99 -7.95
N ASN A 372 -0.85 73.31 -7.92
CA ASN A 372 -1.64 73.40 -6.69
C ASN A 372 -2.50 72.15 -6.52
N ILE A 373 -2.20 71.34 -5.51
CA ILE A 373 -2.89 70.07 -5.22
C ILE A 373 -3.96 70.28 -4.16
N GLY A 374 -5.17 69.79 -4.43
CA GLY A 374 -6.27 69.77 -3.47
C GLY A 374 -7.40 68.86 -3.97
N ILE A 375 -8.43 68.64 -3.14
CA ILE A 375 -9.55 67.73 -3.48
C ILE A 375 -10.28 68.16 -4.76
N ASN A 376 -10.31 69.46 -5.07
CA ASN A 376 -10.89 69.99 -6.32
C ASN A 376 -9.90 70.07 -7.50
N ASN A 377 -8.59 69.86 -7.27
CA ASN A 377 -7.53 69.91 -8.28
C ASN A 377 -6.50 68.79 -8.06
N GLN A 378 -6.99 67.57 -8.25
CA GLN A 378 -6.27 66.33 -7.94
C GLN A 378 -5.20 65.98 -8.98
N GLN A 379 -4.21 65.19 -8.56
CA GLN A 379 -3.34 64.45 -9.47
C GLN A 379 -4.07 63.24 -10.07
N LEU A 380 -3.84 62.96 -11.36
CA LEU A 380 -4.43 61.80 -12.06
C LEU A 380 -3.34 60.91 -12.66
N SER A 381 -3.45 59.60 -12.45
CA SER A 381 -2.62 58.58 -13.11
C SER A 381 -3.54 57.47 -13.60
N VAL A 382 -3.98 57.57 -14.85
CA VAL A 382 -5.12 56.83 -15.39
C VAL A 382 -4.94 56.53 -16.88
N LEU A 383 -5.82 55.69 -17.46
CA LEU A 383 -5.98 55.55 -18.91
C LEU A 383 -7.19 56.35 -19.40
N ASP A 384 -7.05 57.07 -20.51
CA ASP A 384 -8.14 57.82 -21.16
C ASP A 384 -8.59 57.20 -22.50
N GLY A 385 -7.94 56.11 -22.93
CA GLY A 385 -8.37 55.25 -24.02
C GLY A 385 -7.48 54.01 -24.19
N THR A 386 -8.05 52.95 -24.77
CA THR A 386 -7.31 51.72 -25.13
C THR A 386 -7.94 51.07 -26.37
N GLU A 387 -7.11 50.67 -27.33
CA GLU A 387 -7.49 49.79 -28.44
C GLU A 387 -7.19 48.33 -28.09
N PHE A 388 -8.11 47.43 -28.41
CA PHE A 388 -7.99 45.97 -28.22
C PHE A 388 -8.03 45.28 -29.59
N ALA A 389 -6.90 44.73 -30.01
CA ALA A 389 -6.76 44.06 -31.31
C ALA A 389 -6.83 42.53 -31.16
N TYR A 390 -7.48 41.86 -32.12
CA TYR A 390 -7.80 40.43 -32.05
C TYR A 390 -6.88 39.56 -32.90
N GLY A 391 -6.48 38.41 -32.35
CA GLY A 391 -5.74 37.39 -33.08
C GLY A 391 -6.65 36.71 -34.11
N THR A 392 -6.20 36.58 -35.35
CA THR A 392 -6.99 35.96 -36.42
C THR A 392 -6.10 35.61 -37.61
N SER A 393 -6.45 34.55 -38.35
CA SER A 393 -5.87 34.26 -39.67
C SER A 393 -6.26 35.30 -40.72
N SER A 394 -7.39 35.99 -40.52
CA SER A 394 -7.92 37.03 -41.42
C SER A 394 -7.73 38.44 -40.84
N ASN A 395 -8.69 39.35 -41.01
CA ASN A 395 -8.68 40.69 -40.42
C ASN A 395 -9.95 40.88 -39.59
N LEU A 396 -9.81 41.32 -38.34
CA LEU A 396 -10.92 41.68 -37.45
C LEU A 396 -10.71 43.14 -36.99
N PRO A 397 -11.75 43.99 -37.04
CA PRO A 397 -11.62 45.36 -36.55
C PRO A 397 -11.34 45.35 -35.04
N SER A 398 -10.39 46.15 -34.60
CA SER A 398 -10.10 46.35 -33.18
C SER A 398 -11.29 47.01 -32.47
N ALA A 399 -11.51 46.65 -31.21
CA ALA A 399 -12.46 47.37 -30.36
C ALA A 399 -11.72 48.53 -29.67
N VAL A 400 -12.28 49.74 -29.73
CA VAL A 400 -11.63 50.94 -29.18
C VAL A 400 -12.44 51.49 -28.02
N TYR A 401 -11.88 51.47 -26.82
CA TYR A 401 -12.38 52.26 -25.69
C TYR A 401 -11.89 53.70 -25.85
N ARG A 402 -12.82 54.59 -26.24
CA ARG A 402 -12.61 56.02 -26.51
C ARG A 402 -11.62 56.36 -27.63
N LYS A 403 -10.34 56.02 -27.49
CA LYS A 403 -9.26 56.27 -28.45
C LYS A 403 -8.13 55.24 -28.33
N SER A 404 -7.35 55.09 -29.38
CA SER A 404 -6.08 54.35 -29.33
C SER A 404 -4.98 55.20 -28.66
N GLY A 405 -3.84 54.58 -28.36
CA GLY A 405 -2.68 55.25 -27.79
C GLY A 405 -1.36 54.69 -28.32
N THR A 406 -0.25 55.08 -27.68
CA THR A 406 1.11 54.71 -28.12
C THR A 406 1.82 53.75 -27.17
N VAL A 407 1.26 53.46 -26.00
CA VAL A 407 1.79 52.44 -25.10
C VAL A 407 1.33 51.08 -25.60
N ASP A 408 2.24 50.38 -26.29
CA ASP A 408 1.95 49.13 -26.96
C ASP A 408 2.35 47.92 -26.11
N SER A 409 1.42 46.99 -25.90
CA SER A 409 1.75 45.74 -25.21
C SER A 409 2.70 44.83 -26.02
N LEU A 410 2.81 45.00 -27.34
CA LEU A 410 3.73 44.19 -28.15
C LEU A 410 5.20 44.49 -27.89
N ASP A 411 5.55 45.66 -27.35
CA ASP A 411 6.94 45.97 -26.98
C ASP A 411 7.40 45.08 -25.81
N GLU A 412 6.47 44.71 -24.92
CA GLU A 412 6.71 43.88 -23.75
C GLU A 412 6.39 42.40 -23.97
N ILE A 413 5.50 42.12 -24.94
CA ILE A 413 4.98 40.78 -25.25
C ILE A 413 4.98 40.62 -26.77
N PRO A 414 6.16 40.40 -27.37
CA PRO A 414 6.28 40.38 -28.80
C PRO A 414 5.71 39.09 -29.43
N PRO A 415 5.53 39.06 -30.76
CA PRO A 415 5.14 37.85 -31.48
C PRO A 415 6.16 36.72 -31.32
N GLN A 416 5.69 35.47 -31.26
CA GLN A 416 6.57 34.30 -31.35
C GLN A 416 7.02 34.00 -32.78
N ASN A 417 6.26 34.50 -33.78
CA ASN A 417 6.59 34.35 -35.20
C ASN A 417 6.53 35.72 -35.90
N ASN A 418 7.70 36.27 -36.21
CA ASN A 418 7.84 37.55 -36.90
C ASN A 418 7.79 37.44 -38.43
N ASN A 419 7.68 36.22 -39.00
CA ASN A 419 7.51 36.00 -40.45
C ASN A 419 6.07 36.23 -40.92
N VAL A 420 5.14 36.43 -40.00
CA VAL A 420 3.72 36.72 -40.28
C VAL A 420 3.29 37.97 -39.51
N PRO A 421 2.20 38.64 -39.91
CA PRO A 421 1.70 39.79 -39.17
C PRO A 421 1.40 39.44 -37.69
N PRO A 422 1.56 40.38 -36.74
CA PRO A 422 1.39 40.09 -35.31
C PRO A 422 0.06 39.43 -34.94
N ARG A 423 -1.04 39.75 -35.63
CA ARG A 423 -2.36 39.12 -35.44
C ARG A 423 -2.39 37.60 -35.68
N GLN A 424 -1.42 37.05 -36.39
CA GLN A 424 -1.23 35.61 -36.62
C GLN A 424 -0.06 35.06 -35.77
N GLY A 425 1.01 35.83 -35.67
CA GLY A 425 2.27 35.45 -35.02
C GLY A 425 2.36 35.72 -33.53
N PHE A 426 1.33 36.30 -32.90
CA PHE A 426 1.32 36.63 -31.48
C PHE A 426 1.72 35.46 -30.59
N SER A 427 2.34 35.73 -29.44
CA SER A 427 2.73 34.71 -28.46
C SER A 427 1.67 34.51 -27.35
N HIS A 428 0.91 35.56 -27.02
CA HIS A 428 0.00 35.58 -25.88
C HIS A 428 -1.38 36.12 -26.22
N ARG A 429 -2.34 35.77 -25.37
CA ARG A 429 -3.69 36.32 -25.36
C ARG A 429 -3.99 36.97 -24.02
N LEU A 430 -4.76 38.04 -24.04
CA LEU A 430 -5.30 38.67 -22.84
C LEU A 430 -6.24 37.72 -22.11
N SER A 431 -5.88 37.35 -20.88
CA SER A 431 -6.62 36.40 -20.05
C SER A 431 -7.45 37.07 -18.97
N HIS A 432 -7.03 38.25 -18.49
CA HIS A 432 -7.77 39.00 -17.48
C HIS A 432 -7.36 40.47 -17.49
N VAL A 433 -8.22 41.33 -16.94
CA VAL A 433 -7.85 42.70 -16.58
C VAL A 433 -8.30 42.92 -15.14
N SER A 434 -7.36 43.22 -14.24
CA SER A 434 -7.66 43.69 -12.89
C SER A 434 -7.27 45.17 -12.76
N MET A 435 -7.22 45.74 -11.56
CA MET A 435 -6.86 47.14 -11.39
C MET A 435 -6.18 47.42 -10.06
N PHE A 436 -4.99 48.00 -10.11
CA PHE A 436 -4.45 48.74 -8.98
C PHE A 436 -5.16 50.10 -8.90
N ARG A 437 -5.70 50.43 -7.72
CA ARG A 437 -6.39 51.68 -7.50
C ARG A 437 -5.93 52.36 -6.23
N SER A 438 -5.91 53.69 -6.26
CA SER A 438 -5.74 54.53 -5.09
C SER A 438 -6.59 55.78 -5.22
N GLY A 439 -7.06 56.28 -4.08
CA GLY A 439 -7.87 57.49 -3.98
C GLY A 439 -9.33 57.36 -4.45
N PHE A 440 -10.16 58.21 -3.84
CA PHE A 440 -11.56 58.43 -4.17
C PHE A 440 -11.74 59.83 -4.76
N SER A 441 -12.53 59.93 -5.83
CA SER A 441 -12.72 61.17 -6.59
C SER A 441 -13.26 62.33 -5.76
N ASN A 442 -13.91 62.07 -4.63
CA ASN A 442 -14.52 63.08 -3.76
C ASN A 442 -13.69 63.46 -2.52
N SER A 443 -12.60 62.76 -2.21
CA SER A 443 -11.89 62.94 -0.93
C SER A 443 -10.38 62.78 -0.98
N SER A 444 -9.81 62.42 -2.13
CA SER A 444 -8.37 62.17 -2.27
C SER A 444 -7.68 63.23 -3.12
N VAL A 445 -6.42 63.53 -2.79
CA VAL A 445 -5.59 64.50 -3.54
C VAL A 445 -4.93 63.90 -4.79
N SER A 446 -4.90 62.58 -4.89
CA SER A 446 -4.35 61.82 -6.02
C SER A 446 -5.24 60.62 -6.33
N ILE A 447 -5.51 60.41 -7.62
CA ILE A 447 -6.31 59.30 -8.13
C ILE A 447 -5.42 58.42 -9.01
N ILE A 448 -5.38 57.14 -8.70
CA ILE A 448 -4.74 56.12 -9.51
C ILE A 448 -5.80 55.12 -9.95
N ARG A 449 -5.88 54.90 -11.26
CA ARG A 449 -6.65 53.83 -11.90
C ARG A 449 -5.73 53.19 -12.92
N ALA A 450 -5.07 52.12 -12.50
CA ALA A 450 -4.03 51.45 -13.26
C ALA A 450 -4.49 50.02 -13.61
N PRO A 451 -5.22 49.83 -14.74
CA PRO A 451 -5.58 48.50 -15.21
C PRO A 451 -4.35 47.61 -15.35
N MET A 452 -4.43 46.41 -14.80
CA MET A 452 -3.40 45.38 -14.86
C MET A 452 -3.85 44.34 -15.88
N PHE A 453 -3.14 44.23 -16.99
CA PHE A 453 -3.44 43.26 -18.05
C PHE A 453 -2.67 41.97 -17.77
N SER A 454 -3.39 40.85 -17.73
CA SER A 454 -2.84 39.51 -17.58
C SER A 454 -2.81 38.81 -18.92
N TRP A 455 -1.69 38.17 -19.25
CA TRP A 455 -1.43 37.58 -20.56
C TRP A 455 -1.04 36.11 -20.40
N ILE A 456 -1.86 35.23 -20.96
CA ILE A 456 -1.59 33.80 -20.97
C ILE A 456 -0.93 33.41 -22.30
N HIS A 457 0.03 32.49 -22.25
CA HIS A 457 0.69 32.00 -23.45
C HIS A 457 -0.33 31.29 -24.36
N ARG A 458 -0.20 31.43 -25.68
CA ARG A 458 -1.21 30.91 -26.62
C ARG A 458 -1.32 29.39 -26.65
N SER A 459 -0.27 28.67 -26.22
CA SER A 459 -0.33 27.20 -26.08
C SER A 459 -1.31 26.73 -25.02
N ALA A 460 -1.75 27.60 -24.10
CA ALA A 460 -2.95 27.36 -23.31
C ALA A 460 -4.19 27.52 -24.20
N GLU A 461 -4.48 26.46 -24.95
CA GLU A 461 -5.60 26.40 -25.89
C GLU A 461 -6.95 26.58 -25.17
N PHE A 462 -7.93 27.18 -25.86
CA PHE A 462 -9.27 27.35 -25.29
C PHE A 462 -9.94 26.02 -24.93
N ASN A 463 -9.62 24.95 -25.66
CA ASN A 463 -10.17 23.61 -25.45
C ASN A 463 -9.04 22.63 -25.09
N ASN A 464 -9.38 21.56 -24.37
CA ASN A 464 -8.47 20.42 -24.17
C ASN A 464 -8.71 19.40 -25.29
N ILE A 465 -7.89 19.44 -26.33
CA ILE A 465 -8.05 18.62 -27.54
C ILE A 465 -7.10 17.42 -27.48
N ILE A 466 -7.62 16.21 -27.70
CA ILE A 466 -6.86 14.96 -27.69
C ILE A 466 -6.82 14.37 -29.12
N PRO A 467 -5.70 14.53 -29.85
CA PRO A 467 -5.45 13.91 -31.16
C PRO A 467 -4.82 12.50 -31.03
N SER A 468 -4.64 11.80 -32.16
CA SER A 468 -4.22 10.38 -32.18
C SER A 468 -2.71 10.13 -32.12
N SER A 469 -1.88 11.02 -32.68
CA SER A 469 -0.49 10.69 -33.03
C SER A 469 0.57 11.43 -32.19
N GLN A 470 0.24 11.84 -30.98
CA GLN A 470 1.17 12.53 -30.08
C GLN A 470 0.81 12.32 -28.61
N ILE A 471 1.79 12.47 -27.73
CA ILE A 471 1.55 12.56 -26.29
C ILE A 471 1.02 13.95 -25.98
N THR A 472 -0.22 14.02 -25.50
CA THR A 472 -0.89 15.31 -25.21
C THR A 472 -0.87 15.58 -23.72
N GLN A 473 -0.21 16.66 -23.31
CA GLN A 473 -0.11 17.07 -21.91
C GLN A 473 -1.18 18.12 -21.59
N ILE A 474 -2.00 17.86 -20.56
CA ILE A 474 -3.03 18.78 -20.09
C ILE A 474 -2.73 19.15 -18.62
N PRO A 475 -2.24 20.38 -18.34
CA PRO A 475 -2.12 20.89 -16.98
C PRO A 475 -3.48 20.88 -16.26
N LEU A 476 -3.52 20.48 -14.99
CA LEU A 476 -4.80 20.36 -14.28
C LEU A 476 -5.42 21.71 -13.91
N THR A 477 -4.68 22.81 -14.01
CA THR A 477 -5.25 24.17 -13.99
C THR A 477 -6.23 24.39 -15.14
N LYS A 478 -6.19 23.60 -16.22
CA LYS A 478 -7.17 23.62 -17.31
C LYS A 478 -8.45 22.82 -17.02
N SER A 479 -8.69 22.47 -15.76
CA SER A 479 -9.92 21.79 -15.33
C SER A 479 -11.14 22.71 -15.41
N THR A 480 -12.32 22.11 -15.55
CA THR A 480 -13.60 22.84 -15.52
C THR A 480 -13.97 23.22 -14.09
N ASN A 481 -13.75 22.31 -13.14
CA ASN A 481 -14.04 22.53 -11.73
C ASN A 481 -13.10 21.70 -10.83
N LEU A 482 -12.98 22.11 -9.57
CA LEU A 482 -12.24 21.42 -8.53
C LEU A 482 -13.18 20.57 -7.69
N GLY A 483 -12.69 19.40 -7.26
CA GLY A 483 -13.34 18.62 -6.21
C GLY A 483 -13.23 19.33 -4.85
N SER A 484 -14.20 19.09 -3.97
CA SER A 484 -14.23 19.69 -2.63
C SER A 484 -12.95 19.35 -1.85
N GLY A 485 -12.28 20.37 -1.31
CA GLY A 485 -11.00 20.23 -0.60
C GLY A 485 -9.74 20.31 -1.47
N THR A 486 -9.89 20.50 -2.78
CA THR A 486 -8.76 20.77 -3.70
C THR A 486 -8.58 22.27 -3.88
N SER A 487 -7.34 22.73 -3.94
CA SER A 487 -6.98 24.14 -4.16
C SER A 487 -5.98 24.27 -5.31
N VAL A 488 -6.01 25.38 -6.03
CA VAL A 488 -4.90 25.77 -6.92
C VAL A 488 -3.83 26.46 -6.08
N VAL A 489 -2.57 26.08 -6.27
CA VAL A 489 -1.41 26.68 -5.60
C VAL A 489 -0.38 27.13 -6.61
N LYS A 490 0.42 28.12 -6.22
CA LYS A 490 1.46 28.69 -7.08
C LYS A 490 2.44 27.60 -7.54
N GLY A 491 2.69 27.53 -8.83
CA GLY A 491 3.66 26.60 -9.40
C GLY A 491 5.09 26.91 -8.92
N PRO A 492 5.99 25.91 -8.85
CA PRO A 492 7.35 26.10 -8.37
C PRO A 492 8.27 26.84 -9.37
N GLY A 493 7.80 27.10 -10.59
CA GLY A 493 8.53 27.84 -11.65
C GLY A 493 8.94 26.96 -12.84
N PHE A 494 8.96 25.64 -12.70
CA PHE A 494 9.37 24.70 -13.77
C PHE A 494 8.22 23.87 -14.38
N THR A 495 6.98 24.20 -14.05
CA THR A 495 5.77 23.50 -14.53
C THR A 495 5.08 24.23 -15.68
N GLY A 496 5.54 25.45 -16.03
CA GLY A 496 4.90 26.28 -17.05
C GLY A 496 3.57 26.91 -16.62
N GLY A 497 3.20 26.78 -15.34
CA GLY A 497 1.96 27.29 -14.76
C GLY A 497 1.76 26.82 -13.31
N ASP A 498 0.60 27.15 -12.75
CA ASP A 498 0.21 26.72 -11.41
C ASP A 498 -0.19 25.23 -11.35
N ILE A 499 -0.32 24.68 -10.15
CA ILE A 499 -0.60 23.26 -9.91
C ILE A 499 -1.75 23.07 -8.92
N LEU A 500 -2.35 21.88 -8.91
CA LEU A 500 -3.37 21.54 -7.92
C LEU A 500 -2.75 20.93 -6.67
N ARG A 501 -3.33 21.22 -5.50
CA ARG A 501 -2.97 20.64 -4.20
C ARG A 501 -4.21 20.06 -3.52
N ARG A 502 -4.04 18.89 -2.92
CA ARG A 502 -5.04 18.22 -2.09
C ARG A 502 -4.37 17.60 -0.85
N THR A 503 -5.06 17.64 0.29
CA THR A 503 -4.51 17.17 1.57
C THR A 503 -5.32 16.08 2.29
N SER A 504 -6.33 15.52 1.62
CA SER A 504 -7.17 14.42 2.14
C SER A 504 -7.72 13.60 0.98
N PRO A 505 -8.17 12.34 1.18
CA PRO A 505 -8.80 11.54 0.13
C PRO A 505 -9.99 12.23 -0.54
N GLY A 506 -10.19 11.99 -1.83
CA GLY A 506 -11.35 12.44 -2.60
C GLY A 506 -11.02 12.93 -4.01
N GLN A 507 -12.03 13.53 -4.67
CA GLN A 507 -11.91 14.04 -6.03
C GLN A 507 -10.97 15.24 -6.10
N ILE A 508 -10.06 15.23 -7.08
CA ILE A 508 -9.13 16.32 -7.34
C ILE A 508 -9.80 17.37 -8.21
N SER A 509 -10.15 17.00 -9.44
CA SER A 509 -10.77 17.90 -10.41
C SER A 509 -11.51 17.14 -11.49
N THR A 510 -12.30 17.88 -12.26
CA THR A 510 -13.00 17.39 -13.44
C THR A 510 -12.71 18.32 -14.61
N LEU A 511 -12.40 17.75 -15.77
CA LEU A 511 -12.07 18.50 -16.97
C LEU A 511 -12.78 17.94 -18.20
N ARG A 512 -13.25 18.85 -19.07
CA ARG A 512 -13.79 18.47 -20.37
C ARG A 512 -12.66 18.24 -21.36
N VAL A 513 -12.74 17.14 -22.10
CA VAL A 513 -11.82 16.80 -23.20
C VAL A 513 -12.60 16.62 -24.51
N ASN A 514 -12.01 17.08 -25.61
CA ASN A 514 -12.55 16.94 -26.96
C ASN A 514 -11.61 16.06 -27.78
N ILE A 515 -12.14 14.95 -28.31
CA ILE A 515 -11.37 13.94 -29.01
C ILE A 515 -11.50 14.20 -30.50
N THR A 516 -10.40 14.47 -31.17
CA THR A 516 -10.35 14.63 -32.64
C THR A 516 -9.84 13.39 -33.35
N ALA A 517 -9.29 12.43 -32.60
CA ALA A 517 -8.93 11.11 -33.09
C ALA A 517 -10.16 10.24 -33.40
N PRO A 518 -10.02 9.20 -34.24
CA PRO A 518 -11.01 8.13 -34.30
C PRO A 518 -11.26 7.56 -32.90
N LEU A 519 -12.53 7.31 -32.53
CA LEU A 519 -12.86 6.79 -31.19
C LEU A 519 -12.31 5.37 -30.92
N SER A 520 -11.91 4.66 -31.97
CA SER A 520 -11.16 3.40 -31.90
C SER A 520 -9.72 3.58 -31.39
N GLN A 521 -9.18 4.79 -31.41
CA GLN A 521 -7.86 5.12 -30.88
C GLN A 521 -7.81 4.83 -29.38
N ARG A 522 -6.83 4.02 -28.97
CA ARG A 522 -6.62 3.67 -27.56
C ARG A 522 -5.60 4.61 -26.94
N TYR A 523 -5.83 4.95 -25.68
CA TYR A 523 -4.93 5.79 -24.89
C TYR A 523 -4.63 5.16 -23.53
N ARG A 524 -3.43 5.42 -23.01
CA ARG A 524 -3.11 5.32 -21.59
C ARG A 524 -3.05 6.72 -21.00
N VAL A 525 -3.26 6.81 -19.69
CA VAL A 525 -3.11 8.06 -18.94
C VAL A 525 -1.91 7.98 -18.03
N ARG A 526 -1.08 9.03 -18.05
CA ARG A 526 -0.05 9.28 -17.06
C ARG A 526 -0.37 10.51 -16.23
N ILE A 527 0.12 10.53 -15.01
CA ILE A 527 -0.07 11.62 -14.07
C ILE A 527 1.31 12.08 -13.62
N ARG A 528 1.59 13.38 -13.80
CA ARG A 528 2.75 14.04 -13.18
C ARG A 528 2.33 14.60 -11.83
N TYR A 529 2.84 14.02 -10.75
CA TYR A 529 2.45 14.34 -9.37
C TYR A 529 3.65 14.39 -8.43
N ALA A 530 3.46 15.01 -7.26
CA ALA A 530 4.33 14.89 -6.11
C ALA A 530 3.50 14.54 -4.87
N SER A 531 3.99 13.66 -4.00
CA SER A 531 3.28 13.29 -2.77
C SER A 531 4.19 12.97 -1.60
N THR A 532 3.72 13.30 -0.39
CA THR A 532 4.36 12.94 0.89
C THR A 532 4.02 11.53 1.37
N THR A 533 3.17 10.80 0.64
CA THR A 533 2.65 9.48 1.04
C THR A 533 2.36 8.59 -0.17
N ASN A 534 2.25 7.29 0.07
CA ASN A 534 1.72 6.38 -0.93
C ASN A 534 0.20 6.59 -1.04
N LEU A 535 -0.35 6.51 -2.24
CA LEU A 535 -1.77 6.77 -2.50
C LEU A 535 -2.25 5.98 -3.72
N GLN A 536 -3.56 5.97 -3.93
CA GLN A 536 -4.16 5.50 -5.18
C GLN A 536 -4.73 6.67 -5.99
N PHE A 537 -4.48 6.68 -7.30
CA PHE A 537 -5.23 7.53 -8.22
C PHE A 537 -6.29 6.70 -8.92
N HIS A 538 -7.52 7.23 -8.96
CA HIS A 538 -8.63 6.66 -9.72
C HIS A 538 -9.06 7.65 -10.80
N THR A 539 -9.34 7.14 -11.99
CA THR A 539 -9.80 7.91 -13.14
C THR A 539 -11.15 7.41 -13.62
N SER A 540 -12.03 8.33 -14.02
CA SER A 540 -13.31 8.00 -14.64
C SER A 540 -13.60 8.88 -15.84
N ILE A 541 -14.33 8.32 -16.80
CA ILE A 541 -14.81 9.00 -18.01
C ILE A 541 -16.32 8.91 -18.04
N ASP A 542 -16.99 10.06 -18.12
CA ASP A 542 -18.46 10.16 -18.15
C ASP A 542 -19.13 9.38 -17.00
N GLY A 543 -18.49 9.39 -15.82
CA GLY A 543 -18.94 8.68 -14.61
C GLY A 543 -18.53 7.21 -14.52
N ARG A 544 -17.97 6.62 -15.58
CA ARG A 544 -17.52 5.22 -15.61
C ARG A 544 -16.08 5.11 -15.12
N PRO A 545 -15.75 4.30 -14.10
CA PRO A 545 -14.38 4.05 -13.69
C PRO A 545 -13.58 3.43 -14.85
N ILE A 546 -12.34 3.89 -15.05
CA ILE A 546 -11.47 3.43 -16.14
C ILE A 546 -10.19 2.81 -15.60
N ASN A 547 -9.46 3.54 -14.75
CA ASN A 547 -8.22 3.04 -14.15
C ASN A 547 -8.16 3.32 -12.65
N GLN A 548 -7.51 2.40 -11.95
CA GLN A 548 -7.08 2.49 -10.56
C GLN A 548 -5.65 1.95 -10.48
N GLY A 549 -4.83 2.55 -9.63
CA GLY A 549 -3.43 2.14 -9.49
C GLY A 549 -2.78 2.75 -8.26
N ASN A 550 -1.75 2.07 -7.75
CA ASN A 550 -0.97 2.48 -6.60
C ASN A 550 0.20 3.38 -7.04
N PHE A 551 0.38 4.51 -6.37
CA PHE A 551 1.40 5.53 -6.63
C PHE A 551 2.18 5.77 -5.34
N SER A 552 3.51 5.82 -5.45
CA SER A 552 4.41 5.93 -4.29
C SER A 552 4.67 7.37 -3.87
N ALA A 553 5.06 7.57 -2.62
CA ALA A 553 5.58 8.85 -2.15
C ALA A 553 6.82 9.27 -2.98
N THR A 554 6.95 10.59 -3.19
CA THR A 554 8.02 11.19 -3.99
C THR A 554 8.79 12.28 -3.26
N MET A 555 8.29 12.76 -2.12
CA MET A 555 8.93 13.78 -1.30
C MET A 555 8.64 13.57 0.18
N SER A 556 9.46 14.17 1.05
CA SER A 556 9.21 14.19 2.50
C SER A 556 8.28 15.34 2.88
N SER A 557 7.47 15.16 3.93
CA SER A 557 6.61 16.22 4.46
C SER A 557 7.42 17.48 4.83
N GLY A 558 6.90 18.65 4.48
CA GLY A 558 7.55 19.95 4.72
C GLY A 558 8.69 20.31 3.75
N SER A 559 8.98 19.47 2.75
CA SER A 559 10.02 19.76 1.74
C SER A 559 9.49 20.75 0.70
N ASN A 560 10.36 21.66 0.23
CA ASN A 560 10.06 22.52 -0.90
C ASN A 560 10.02 21.69 -2.20
N LEU A 561 9.09 22.03 -3.10
CA LEU A 561 8.98 21.40 -4.41
C LEU A 561 10.23 21.67 -5.27
N GLN A 562 10.89 20.60 -5.68
CA GLN A 562 12.02 20.59 -6.64
C GLN A 562 11.64 19.71 -7.83
N SER A 563 12.43 19.74 -8.90
CA SER A 563 12.20 18.90 -10.08
C SER A 563 12.11 17.41 -9.70
N GLY A 564 13.01 16.96 -8.82
CA GLY A 564 13.03 15.58 -8.31
C GLY A 564 11.86 15.20 -7.39
N SER A 565 11.07 16.18 -6.91
CA SER A 565 9.85 15.90 -6.13
C SER A 565 8.74 15.33 -7.00
N PHE A 566 8.75 15.59 -8.31
CA PHE A 566 7.71 15.12 -9.23
C PHE A 566 8.09 13.79 -9.87
N ARG A 567 7.10 12.91 -10.04
CA ARG A 567 7.17 11.72 -10.90
C ARG A 567 6.05 11.73 -11.92
N THR A 568 6.33 11.20 -13.11
CA THR A 568 5.33 10.91 -14.13
C THR A 568 5.10 9.41 -14.16
N VAL A 569 3.92 8.96 -13.76
CA VAL A 569 3.59 7.53 -13.66
C VAL A 569 2.29 7.25 -14.42
N GLY A 570 2.28 6.16 -15.19
CA GLY A 570 1.17 5.73 -16.03
C GLY A 570 0.31 4.63 -15.41
N PHE A 571 -0.94 4.55 -15.86
CA PHE A 571 -1.73 3.33 -15.75
C PHE A 571 -1.38 2.39 -16.91
N THR A 572 -1.25 1.09 -16.62
CA THR A 572 -0.91 0.07 -17.62
C THR A 572 -2.07 -0.25 -18.57
N THR A 573 -3.32 -0.10 -18.11
CA THR A 573 -4.52 -0.48 -18.87
C THR A 573 -4.91 0.63 -19.87
N PRO A 574 -4.92 0.36 -21.18
CA PRO A 574 -5.38 1.32 -22.17
C PRO A 574 -6.90 1.34 -22.31
N PHE A 575 -7.47 2.51 -22.57
CA PHE A 575 -8.90 2.72 -22.75
C PHE A 575 -9.21 3.48 -24.04
N ASN A 576 -10.50 3.54 -24.38
CA ASN A 576 -11.04 4.31 -25.49
C ASN A 576 -12.02 5.36 -24.97
N PHE A 577 -12.14 6.47 -25.70
CA PHE A 577 -13.25 7.39 -25.51
C PHE A 577 -14.47 6.90 -26.29
N SER A 578 -15.65 6.95 -25.68
CA SER A 578 -16.91 6.57 -26.36
C SER A 578 -17.55 7.73 -27.13
N ASN A 579 -17.18 8.97 -26.83
CA ASN A 579 -17.78 10.18 -27.37
C ASN A 579 -16.70 11.15 -27.84
N GLY A 580 -17.03 12.01 -28.82
CA GLY A 580 -16.12 13.08 -29.27
C GLY A 580 -15.91 14.21 -28.25
N SER A 581 -16.75 14.29 -27.21
CA SER A 581 -16.55 15.15 -26.05
C SER A 581 -16.93 14.35 -24.81
N SER A 582 -16.02 14.31 -23.83
CA SER A 582 -16.17 13.55 -22.60
C SER A 582 -15.71 14.34 -21.39
N VAL A 583 -16.20 13.93 -20.22
CA VAL A 583 -15.81 14.46 -18.93
C VAL A 583 -14.84 13.48 -18.28
N PHE A 584 -13.59 13.91 -18.09
CA PHE A 584 -12.56 13.14 -17.40
C PHE A 584 -12.44 13.63 -15.95
N THR A 585 -12.48 12.70 -15.00
CA THR A 585 -12.35 13.00 -13.56
C THR A 585 -11.18 12.26 -12.96
N LEU A 586 -10.39 12.95 -12.14
CA LEU A 586 -9.29 12.41 -11.37
C LEU A 586 -9.57 12.50 -9.87
N SER A 587 -9.28 11.44 -9.13
CA SER A 587 -9.42 11.39 -7.67
C SER A 587 -8.25 10.66 -7.02
N ALA A 588 -7.95 11.00 -5.77
CA ALA A 588 -6.88 10.39 -4.98
C ALA A 588 -7.45 9.77 -3.70
N HIS A 589 -7.07 8.53 -3.40
CA HIS A 589 -7.59 7.72 -2.30
C HIS A 589 -6.48 6.99 -1.56
N VAL A 590 -6.82 6.29 -0.48
CA VAL A 590 -5.90 5.41 0.27
C VAL A 590 -4.69 6.16 0.83
N PHE A 591 -4.96 7.28 1.53
CA PHE A 591 -3.95 7.99 2.31
C PHE A 591 -4.56 8.80 3.46
N ASN A 592 -3.78 9.10 4.49
CA ASN A 592 -4.25 9.86 5.66
C ASN A 592 -4.33 11.36 5.37
N SER A 593 -5.40 12.01 5.87
CA SER A 593 -5.53 13.47 5.85
C SER A 593 -4.33 14.16 6.53
N GLY A 594 -3.90 15.28 5.98
CA GLY A 594 -2.71 16.03 6.41
C GLY A 594 -1.47 15.77 5.55
N ASN A 595 -1.45 14.70 4.76
CA ASN A 595 -0.42 14.51 3.72
C ASN A 595 -0.66 15.43 2.53
N GLU A 596 0.40 15.77 1.80
CA GLU A 596 0.30 16.66 0.64
C GLU A 596 0.36 15.87 -0.66
N VAL A 597 -0.58 16.14 -1.56
CA VAL A 597 -0.62 15.61 -2.92
C VAL A 597 -0.71 16.79 -3.88
N TYR A 598 0.33 16.96 -4.69
CA TYR A 598 0.40 17.96 -5.74
C TYR A 598 0.25 17.30 -7.10
N ILE A 599 -0.57 17.88 -7.98
CA ILE A 599 -0.78 17.36 -9.32
C ILE A 599 -0.55 18.48 -10.33
N ASP A 600 0.45 18.27 -11.19
CA ASP A 600 0.83 19.20 -12.26
C ASP A 600 -0.10 19.00 -13.46
N ARG A 601 -0.05 17.81 -14.06
CA ARG A 601 -0.74 17.51 -15.32
C ARG A 601 -1.09 16.04 -15.46
N ILE A 602 -1.99 15.78 -16.41
CA ILE A 602 -2.24 14.45 -16.96
C ILE A 602 -1.77 14.40 -18.42
N GLU A 603 -1.38 13.21 -18.87
CA GLU A 603 -0.89 12.98 -20.22
C GLU A 603 -1.66 11.84 -20.87
N PHE A 604 -2.17 12.08 -22.08
CA PHE A 604 -2.80 11.04 -22.90
C PHE A 604 -1.76 10.50 -23.87
N VAL A 605 -1.41 9.23 -23.70
CA VAL A 605 -0.38 8.52 -24.49
C VAL A 605 -1.08 7.52 -25.41
N PRO A 606 -0.91 7.60 -26.75
CA PRO A 606 -1.44 6.58 -27.67
C PRO A 606 -0.93 5.19 -27.29
N ALA A 607 -1.83 4.19 -27.24
CA ALA A 607 -1.47 2.86 -26.74
C ALA A 607 -0.47 2.11 -27.63
N GLU A 608 -0.33 2.49 -28.91
CA GLU A 608 0.66 1.92 -29.83
C GLU A 608 2.09 2.36 -29.50
N VAL A 609 2.29 3.30 -28.57
CA VAL A 609 3.60 3.61 -28.01
C VAL A 609 4.00 2.47 -27.07
N THR A 610 4.58 1.42 -27.66
CA THR A 610 4.80 0.09 -27.07
C THR A 610 6.06 -0.06 -26.19
N PHE A 611 6.73 1.04 -25.80
CA PHE A 611 7.86 0.97 -24.86
C PHE A 611 7.49 0.42 -23.47
N GLU A 612 6.20 0.40 -23.09
CA GLU A 612 5.76 -0.28 -21.87
C GLU A 612 5.91 -1.81 -21.96
N ALA A 613 5.76 -2.43 -23.15
CA ALA A 613 5.95 -3.87 -23.29
C ALA A 613 7.44 -4.23 -23.12
N GLU A 614 8.36 -3.43 -23.67
CA GLU A 614 9.81 -3.58 -23.45
C GLU A 614 10.19 -3.28 -21.99
N TYR A 615 9.60 -2.26 -21.36
CA TYR A 615 9.84 -1.95 -19.95
C TYR A 615 9.31 -3.04 -19.00
N ASP A 616 8.09 -3.53 -19.23
CA ASP A 616 7.49 -4.62 -18.48
C ASP A 616 8.31 -5.90 -18.69
N LEU A 617 8.81 -6.12 -19.91
CA LEU A 617 9.74 -7.22 -20.21
C LEU A 617 11.06 -7.08 -19.44
N GLU A 618 11.70 -5.91 -19.42
CA GLU A 618 12.92 -5.66 -18.63
C GLU A 618 12.66 -5.89 -17.13
N ARG A 619 11.52 -5.43 -16.62
CA ARG A 619 11.10 -5.61 -15.23
C ARG A 619 10.87 -7.08 -14.88
N ALA A 620 10.15 -7.81 -15.73
CA ALA A 620 9.92 -9.24 -15.58
C ALA A 620 11.25 -10.01 -15.67
N GLN A 621 12.10 -9.67 -16.63
CA GLN A 621 13.42 -10.28 -16.81
C GLN A 621 14.31 -10.10 -15.58
N LYS A 622 14.30 -8.92 -14.97
CA LYS A 622 15.01 -8.66 -13.72
C LYS A 622 14.46 -9.51 -12.58
N ALA A 623 13.14 -9.52 -12.39
CA ALA A 623 12.49 -10.29 -11.33
C ALA A 623 12.78 -11.80 -11.45
N VAL A 624 12.76 -12.36 -12.66
CA VAL A 624 13.11 -13.76 -12.91
C VAL A 624 14.57 -14.04 -12.59
N ASN A 625 15.49 -13.17 -13.00
CA ASN A 625 16.91 -13.35 -12.74
C ASN A 625 17.24 -13.28 -11.23
N GLU A 626 16.49 -12.49 -10.46
CA GLU A 626 16.68 -12.34 -9.02
C GLU A 626 16.30 -13.59 -8.19
N LEU A 627 15.59 -14.56 -8.78
CA LEU A 627 15.23 -15.84 -8.14
C LEU A 627 16.45 -16.76 -7.91
N PHE A 628 17.49 -16.64 -8.75
CA PHE A 628 18.59 -17.59 -8.81
C PHE A 628 19.85 -17.10 -8.08
N THR A 629 20.67 -18.03 -7.58
CA THR A 629 21.93 -17.72 -6.88
C THR A 629 23.03 -17.21 -7.81
N SER A 630 22.99 -17.57 -9.09
CA SER A 630 23.97 -17.16 -10.08
C SER A 630 23.38 -17.14 -11.50
N SER A 631 24.15 -16.60 -12.44
CA SER A 631 23.74 -16.44 -13.85
C SER A 631 23.51 -17.75 -14.62
N ASN A 632 23.99 -18.89 -14.11
CA ASN A 632 23.73 -20.19 -14.73
C ASN A 632 22.35 -20.77 -14.37
N GLN A 633 21.61 -20.13 -13.46
CA GLN A 633 20.23 -20.47 -13.08
C GLN A 633 20.03 -21.89 -12.52
N ILE A 634 21.11 -22.52 -12.00
CA ILE A 634 21.08 -23.91 -11.51
C ILE A 634 20.51 -24.04 -10.08
N GLY A 635 20.57 -22.98 -9.28
CA GLY A 635 20.11 -23.00 -7.89
C GLY A 635 19.27 -21.79 -7.52
N LEU A 636 18.25 -21.99 -6.69
CA LEU A 636 17.45 -20.93 -6.09
C LEU A 636 18.17 -20.32 -4.89
N LYS A 637 17.98 -19.02 -4.68
CA LYS A 637 18.36 -18.40 -3.40
C LYS A 637 17.49 -18.98 -2.29
N THR A 638 18.06 -19.14 -1.09
CA THR A 638 17.39 -19.78 0.05
C THR A 638 16.26 -18.93 0.64
N ASP A 639 16.35 -17.61 0.53
CA ASP A 639 15.34 -16.64 0.98
C ASP A 639 14.16 -16.44 0.00
N VAL A 640 14.31 -16.85 -1.26
CA VAL A 640 13.21 -16.89 -2.23
C VAL A 640 12.23 -17.98 -1.79
N THR A 641 10.99 -17.59 -1.48
CA THR A 641 9.90 -18.50 -1.09
C THR A 641 9.17 -19.05 -2.31
N ASP A 642 8.47 -20.17 -2.14
CA ASP A 642 7.65 -20.74 -3.19
C ASP A 642 6.55 -19.78 -3.66
N TYR A 643 5.87 -19.10 -2.72
CA TYR A 643 4.92 -18.03 -3.03
C TYR A 643 5.56 -16.91 -3.87
N HIS A 644 6.79 -16.48 -3.55
CA HIS A 644 7.48 -15.44 -4.33
C HIS A 644 7.71 -15.86 -5.80
N ILE A 645 7.96 -17.14 -6.07
CA ILE A 645 8.10 -17.65 -7.43
C ILE A 645 6.77 -17.57 -8.18
N ASP A 646 5.66 -17.91 -7.54
CA ASP A 646 4.31 -17.71 -8.10
C ASP A 646 4.03 -16.22 -8.35
N GLN A 647 4.53 -15.34 -7.47
CA GLN A 647 4.43 -13.90 -7.66
C GLN A 647 5.14 -13.42 -8.93
N VAL A 648 6.38 -13.87 -9.14
CA VAL A 648 7.15 -13.56 -10.35
C VAL A 648 6.52 -14.21 -11.59
N SER A 649 5.90 -15.39 -11.45
CA SER A 649 5.16 -16.06 -12.53
C SER A 649 3.99 -15.21 -13.05
N ASN A 650 3.20 -14.63 -12.16
CA ASN A 650 2.10 -13.73 -12.54
C ASN A 650 2.62 -12.45 -13.23
N LEU A 651 3.77 -11.92 -12.82
CA LEU A 651 4.40 -10.79 -13.50
C LEU A 651 4.76 -11.14 -14.96
N VAL A 652 5.27 -12.35 -15.22
CA VAL A 652 5.58 -12.83 -16.57
C VAL A 652 4.31 -13.09 -17.39
N GLU A 653 3.25 -13.63 -16.78
CA GLU A 653 1.98 -13.85 -17.47
C GLU A 653 1.29 -12.56 -17.91
N CYS A 654 1.49 -11.46 -17.18
CA CYS A 654 1.02 -10.13 -17.52
C CYS A 654 1.72 -9.50 -18.74
N LEU A 655 2.84 -10.07 -19.22
CA LEU A 655 3.52 -9.58 -20.42
C LEU A 655 2.64 -9.74 -21.67
N SER A 656 2.77 -8.79 -22.61
CA SER A 656 1.95 -8.80 -23.83
C SER A 656 2.24 -10.02 -24.71
N ASP A 657 1.18 -10.79 -25.01
CA ASP A 657 1.24 -11.87 -26.01
C ASP A 657 1.41 -11.35 -27.45
N GLU A 658 1.13 -10.07 -27.70
CA GLU A 658 1.21 -9.47 -29.04
C GLU A 658 2.62 -8.96 -29.36
N PHE A 659 3.38 -8.54 -28.33
CA PHE A 659 4.63 -7.80 -28.52
C PHE A 659 5.87 -8.47 -27.93
N CYS A 660 5.72 -9.38 -26.96
CA CYS A 660 6.85 -10.02 -26.26
C CYS A 660 6.69 -11.54 -26.23
N LEU A 661 6.02 -12.15 -27.20
CA LEU A 661 5.62 -13.55 -27.13
C LEU A 661 6.82 -14.50 -26.97
N ASP A 662 7.90 -14.25 -27.71
CA ASP A 662 9.10 -15.07 -27.69
C ASP A 662 9.85 -14.93 -26.34
N GLU A 663 10.04 -13.70 -25.86
CA GLU A 663 10.73 -13.43 -24.60
C GLU A 663 9.88 -13.80 -23.39
N LYS A 664 8.55 -13.61 -23.46
CA LYS A 664 7.57 -14.08 -22.46
C LYS A 664 7.65 -15.60 -22.33
N LYS A 665 7.75 -16.31 -23.45
CA LYS A 665 7.91 -17.78 -23.44
C LYS A 665 9.22 -18.19 -22.78
N GLU A 666 10.33 -17.54 -23.12
CA GLU A 666 11.63 -17.77 -22.49
C GLU A 666 11.58 -17.51 -20.96
N LEU A 667 11.01 -16.38 -20.54
CA LEU A 667 10.84 -16.05 -19.13
C LEU A 667 9.93 -17.02 -18.39
N SER A 668 8.84 -17.45 -19.04
CA SER A 668 7.93 -18.45 -18.50
C SER A 668 8.64 -19.79 -18.28
N GLU A 669 9.52 -20.20 -19.20
CA GLU A 669 10.33 -21.41 -19.06
C GLU A 669 11.31 -21.31 -17.88
N LYS A 670 11.95 -20.15 -17.69
CA LYS A 670 12.84 -19.88 -16.55
C LYS A 670 12.10 -19.88 -15.22
N VAL A 671 10.92 -19.24 -15.13
CA VAL A 671 10.11 -19.28 -13.90
C VAL A 671 9.60 -20.69 -13.62
N LYS A 672 9.17 -21.43 -14.63
CA LYS A 672 8.81 -22.86 -14.46
C LYS A 672 10.01 -23.69 -14.00
N HIS A 673 11.22 -23.37 -14.44
CA HIS A 673 12.44 -24.00 -13.94
C HIS A 673 12.69 -23.66 -12.47
N ALA A 674 12.55 -22.39 -12.07
CA ALA A 674 12.62 -21.96 -10.68
C ALA A 674 11.62 -22.72 -9.81
N LYS A 675 10.35 -22.86 -10.25
CA LYS A 675 9.33 -23.64 -9.52
C LYS A 675 9.73 -25.10 -9.35
N ARG A 676 10.28 -25.75 -10.40
CA ARG A 676 10.81 -27.13 -10.28
C ARG A 676 11.94 -27.25 -9.26
N LEU A 677 12.84 -26.26 -9.19
CA LEU A 677 13.90 -26.24 -8.17
C LEU A 677 13.34 -26.03 -6.76
N SER A 678 12.24 -25.28 -6.64
CA SER A 678 11.49 -25.11 -5.38
C SER A 678 10.92 -26.45 -4.91
N ASP A 679 10.27 -27.19 -5.82
CA ASP A 679 9.76 -28.52 -5.56
C ASP A 679 10.87 -29.52 -5.20
N GLU A 680 12.03 -29.46 -5.87
CA GLU A 680 13.18 -30.33 -5.61
C GLU A 680 13.80 -30.12 -4.22
N ARG A 681 13.85 -28.87 -3.72
CA ARG A 681 14.36 -28.59 -2.36
C ARG A 681 13.32 -28.82 -1.27
N ASN A 682 12.04 -28.91 -1.63
CA ASN A 682 10.96 -29.12 -0.69
C ASN A 682 10.89 -30.59 -0.26
N LEU A 683 11.07 -30.86 1.03
CA LEU A 683 11.09 -32.21 1.57
C LEU A 683 9.69 -32.77 1.88
N LEU A 684 8.67 -31.90 1.89
CA LEU A 684 7.26 -32.31 2.03
C LEU A 684 6.85 -33.19 0.84
N GLN A 685 6.10 -34.26 1.12
CA GLN A 685 5.51 -35.08 0.06
C GLN A 685 4.15 -34.53 -0.29
N ASP A 686 3.81 -34.51 -1.59
CA ASP A 686 2.55 -33.96 -2.08
C ASP A 686 2.33 -32.49 -1.66
N PRO A 687 3.24 -31.56 -2.04
CA PRO A 687 3.15 -30.14 -1.65
C PRO A 687 1.90 -29.43 -2.19
N ASN A 688 1.24 -30.02 -3.19
CA ASN A 688 0.04 -29.51 -3.86
C ASN A 688 -1.24 -30.28 -3.46
N PHE A 689 -1.20 -31.04 -2.36
CA PHE A 689 -2.34 -31.68 -1.71
C PHE A 689 -3.21 -32.55 -2.63
N ARG A 690 -2.64 -33.22 -3.63
CA ARG A 690 -3.40 -34.03 -4.59
C ARG A 690 -3.83 -35.38 -4.04
N GLY A 691 -3.28 -35.80 -2.91
CA GLY A 691 -3.39 -37.14 -2.37
C GLY A 691 -3.53 -37.22 -0.85
N ILE A 692 -4.13 -36.21 -0.20
CA ILE A 692 -4.48 -36.29 1.23
C ILE A 692 -5.26 -37.59 1.47
N ASN A 693 -4.85 -38.35 2.49
CA ASN A 693 -5.45 -39.64 2.89
C ASN A 693 -5.34 -40.80 1.88
N ARG A 694 -4.63 -40.67 0.74
CA ARG A 694 -4.55 -41.75 -0.27
C ARG A 694 -3.61 -42.91 0.06
N GLN A 695 -2.52 -42.66 0.77
CA GLN A 695 -1.52 -43.69 1.09
C GLN A 695 -1.39 -43.84 2.61
N LEU A 696 -1.49 -45.07 3.13
CA LEU A 696 -1.56 -45.40 4.57
C LEU A 696 -0.29 -45.02 5.39
N ASP A 697 0.87 -44.89 4.71
CA ASP A 697 2.14 -44.66 5.41
C ASP A 697 2.96 -43.48 4.84
N ARG A 698 2.44 -42.75 3.84
CA ARG A 698 3.19 -41.69 3.12
C ARG A 698 2.28 -40.56 2.67
N GLY A 699 2.74 -39.30 2.75
CA GLY A 699 1.99 -38.13 2.30
C GLY A 699 1.23 -37.40 3.42
N TRP A 700 0.22 -36.63 3.06
CA TRP A 700 -0.60 -35.86 4.00
C TRP A 700 -1.74 -36.68 4.59
N ARG A 701 -1.99 -36.45 5.89
CA ARG A 701 -3.13 -36.97 6.64
C ARG A 701 -4.00 -35.84 7.14
N GLY A 702 -5.30 -35.92 6.87
CA GLY A 702 -6.25 -34.86 7.19
C GLY A 702 -7.52 -35.39 7.85
N SER A 703 -8.14 -34.58 8.70
CA SER A 703 -9.52 -34.77 9.15
C SER A 703 -10.53 -34.52 8.02
N THR A 704 -11.82 -34.73 8.28
CA THR A 704 -12.90 -34.62 7.30
C THR A 704 -13.18 -33.20 6.80
N ASP A 705 -12.89 -32.19 7.62
CA ASP A 705 -13.30 -30.79 7.39
C ASP A 705 -12.24 -29.95 6.66
N ILE A 706 -11.45 -30.62 5.82
CA ILE A 706 -10.41 -30.03 5.00
C ILE A 706 -10.91 -29.92 3.57
N THR A 707 -10.86 -28.72 3.01
CA THR A 707 -11.16 -28.50 1.59
C THR A 707 -9.92 -28.07 0.82
N ILE A 708 -9.83 -28.52 -0.43
CA ILE A 708 -8.72 -28.23 -1.34
C ILE A 708 -9.32 -27.52 -2.53
N GLN A 709 -8.83 -26.31 -2.80
CA GLN A 709 -9.30 -25.49 -3.91
C GLN A 709 -8.15 -25.24 -4.89
N GLY A 710 -8.48 -25.17 -6.18
CA GLY A 710 -7.51 -24.94 -7.24
C GLY A 710 -7.33 -23.46 -7.50
N GLY A 711 -6.38 -22.83 -6.81
CA GLY A 711 -6.04 -21.41 -6.91
C GLY A 711 -7.15 -20.44 -6.49
N ASP A 712 -6.76 -19.23 -6.10
CA ASP A 712 -7.64 -18.08 -5.88
C ASP A 712 -6.90 -16.76 -6.14
N ASP A 713 -7.40 -15.64 -5.59
CA ASP A 713 -6.80 -14.31 -5.75
C ASP A 713 -5.42 -14.18 -5.07
N VAL A 714 -5.07 -15.08 -4.17
CA VAL A 714 -3.80 -15.14 -3.41
C VAL A 714 -2.92 -16.30 -3.89
N PHE A 715 -3.47 -17.52 -3.91
CA PHE A 715 -2.76 -18.74 -4.27
C PHE A 715 -2.87 -19.05 -5.76
N LYS A 716 -1.74 -19.26 -6.43
CA LYS A 716 -1.72 -19.69 -7.84
C LYS A 716 -1.93 -21.20 -8.01
N GLU A 717 -1.68 -21.96 -6.95
CA GLU A 717 -1.71 -23.42 -6.93
C GLU A 717 -2.76 -23.98 -5.96
N ASN A 718 -2.77 -25.29 -5.76
CA ASN A 718 -3.71 -25.89 -4.82
C ASN A 718 -3.37 -25.45 -3.39
N TYR A 719 -4.37 -24.95 -2.68
CA TYR A 719 -4.23 -24.57 -1.27
C TYR A 719 -5.27 -25.30 -0.43
N VAL A 720 -5.07 -25.27 0.88
CA VAL A 720 -5.91 -25.94 1.86
C VAL A 720 -6.68 -24.91 2.69
N THR A 721 -7.97 -25.19 2.88
CA THR A 721 -8.80 -24.53 3.89
C THR A 721 -9.10 -25.52 5.03
N LEU A 722 -8.76 -25.11 6.25
CA LEU A 722 -9.08 -25.78 7.50
C LEU A 722 -10.23 -25.00 8.17
N LEU A 723 -11.31 -25.67 8.55
CA LEU A 723 -12.42 -25.07 9.28
C LEU A 723 -12.36 -25.44 10.77
N GLY A 724 -13.03 -24.65 11.61
CA GLY A 724 -13.16 -24.89 13.03
C GLY A 724 -13.96 -26.15 13.35
N THR A 725 -13.87 -26.60 14.60
CA THR A 725 -14.57 -27.78 15.11
C THR A 725 -15.53 -27.41 16.22
N PHE A 726 -16.66 -28.11 16.31
CA PHE A 726 -17.63 -27.92 17.39
C PHE A 726 -17.18 -28.53 18.72
N ASP A 727 -16.23 -29.46 18.70
CA ASP A 727 -15.68 -30.14 19.88
C ASP A 727 -14.15 -30.10 19.83
N GLU A 728 -13.52 -29.55 20.87
CA GLU A 728 -12.06 -29.44 21.01
C GLU A 728 -11.38 -30.80 20.84
N CYS A 729 -12.08 -31.89 21.17
CA CYS A 729 -11.60 -33.26 21.14
C CYS A 729 -11.54 -33.87 19.74
N TYR A 730 -12.24 -33.27 18.78
CA TYR A 730 -12.23 -33.63 17.38
C TYR A 730 -11.67 -32.46 16.55
N PRO A 731 -10.38 -32.12 16.73
CA PRO A 731 -9.78 -30.99 16.04
C PRO A 731 -9.75 -31.22 14.52
N THR A 732 -9.81 -30.13 13.77
CA THR A 732 -9.45 -30.16 12.36
C THR A 732 -7.93 -30.21 12.27
N TYR A 733 -7.38 -31.23 11.62
CA TYR A 733 -5.93 -31.41 11.57
C TYR A 733 -5.44 -31.79 10.17
N LEU A 734 -4.26 -31.31 9.82
CA LEU A 734 -3.49 -31.73 8.65
C LEU A 734 -2.04 -32.00 9.09
N TYR A 735 -1.55 -33.22 8.92
CA TYR A 735 -0.20 -33.57 9.33
C TYR A 735 0.55 -34.45 8.33
N GLN A 736 1.88 -34.42 8.45
CA GLN A 736 2.80 -35.23 7.68
C GLN A 736 4.07 -35.52 8.51
N LYS A 737 4.60 -36.74 8.39
CA LYS A 737 5.95 -37.08 8.87
C LYS A 737 6.95 -36.86 7.75
N ILE A 738 8.02 -36.11 8.04
CA ILE A 738 9.20 -36.00 7.20
C ILE A 738 10.15 -37.12 7.60
N ASP A 739 10.44 -37.98 6.64
CA ASP A 739 11.24 -39.20 6.83
C ASP A 739 12.68 -38.90 7.23
N GLU A 740 13.22 -39.69 8.15
CA GLU A 740 14.58 -39.52 8.67
C GLU A 740 15.64 -39.58 7.55
N SER A 741 15.43 -40.39 6.51
CA SER A 741 16.36 -40.53 5.38
C SER A 741 16.53 -39.27 4.53
N LYS A 742 15.60 -38.30 4.63
CA LYS A 742 15.69 -37.00 3.97
C LYS A 742 16.42 -35.94 4.80
N LEU A 743 16.68 -36.22 6.07
CA LEU A 743 17.26 -35.27 7.01
C LEU A 743 18.79 -35.46 7.09
N LYS A 744 19.50 -34.36 7.28
CA LYS A 744 20.95 -34.36 7.52
C LYS A 744 21.24 -34.10 8.98
N ALA A 745 22.19 -34.85 9.53
CA ALA A 745 22.65 -34.67 10.88
C ALA A 745 23.20 -33.25 11.11
N TYR A 746 22.97 -32.71 12.31
CA TYR A 746 23.47 -31.40 12.76
C TYR A 746 23.11 -30.24 11.83
N THR A 747 21.87 -30.21 11.33
CA THR A 747 21.41 -29.24 10.33
C THR A 747 20.09 -28.59 10.77
N ARG A 748 19.93 -27.29 10.50
CA ARG A 748 18.67 -26.58 10.71
C ARG A 748 17.78 -26.75 9.49
N TYR A 749 16.53 -27.08 9.75
CA TYR A 749 15.46 -27.10 8.77
C TYR A 749 14.42 -26.04 9.10
N GLN A 750 13.75 -25.55 8.07
CA GLN A 750 12.72 -24.52 8.18
C GLN A 750 11.44 -25.00 7.50
N LEU A 751 10.35 -24.99 8.26
CA LEU A 751 8.99 -25.05 7.74
C LEU A 751 8.56 -23.62 7.43
N ARG A 752 7.99 -23.35 6.27
CA ARG A 752 7.40 -22.06 5.95
C ARG A 752 6.27 -22.20 4.94
N GLY A 753 5.48 -21.15 4.80
CA GLY A 753 4.41 -21.08 3.82
C GLY A 753 3.72 -19.74 3.83
N TYR A 754 2.59 -19.66 3.13
CA TYR A 754 1.77 -18.46 3.03
C TYR A 754 0.36 -18.74 3.55
N ILE A 755 -0.12 -17.84 4.39
CA ILE A 755 -1.46 -17.88 5.01
C ILE A 755 -2.22 -16.66 4.49
N GLU A 756 -3.28 -16.88 3.72
CA GLU A 756 -4.17 -15.82 3.27
C GLU A 756 -4.88 -15.19 4.48
N ASP A 757 -5.51 -16.02 5.31
CA ASP A 757 -6.03 -15.66 6.61
C ASP A 757 -6.07 -16.85 7.55
N SER A 758 -6.10 -16.56 8.85
CA SER A 758 -6.13 -17.57 9.88
C SER A 758 -6.64 -17.03 11.21
N GLN A 759 -7.36 -17.87 11.92
CA GLN A 759 -7.78 -17.73 13.30
C GLN A 759 -7.64 -19.09 14.01
N ASP A 760 -6.94 -19.08 15.14
CA ASP A 760 -6.67 -20.21 16.02
C ASP A 760 -5.93 -21.39 15.36
N LEU A 761 -5.17 -21.13 14.29
CA LEU A 761 -4.31 -22.14 13.66
C LEU A 761 -3.09 -22.44 14.53
N GLU A 762 -3.01 -23.65 15.04
CA GLU A 762 -1.83 -24.16 15.73
C GLU A 762 -0.92 -24.90 14.73
N ILE A 763 0.34 -24.49 14.65
CA ILE A 763 1.37 -25.11 13.79
C ILE A 763 2.41 -25.77 14.68
N TYR A 764 2.60 -27.09 14.55
CA TYR A 764 3.57 -27.87 15.32
C TYR A 764 4.72 -28.37 14.44
N LEU A 765 5.92 -28.34 15.02
CA LEU A 765 7.10 -29.07 14.59
C LEU A 765 7.58 -29.95 15.74
N ILE A 766 7.56 -31.27 15.54
CA ILE A 766 7.89 -32.24 16.61
C ILE A 766 9.05 -33.14 16.16
N ARG A 767 10.11 -33.17 16.97
CA ARG A 767 11.21 -34.16 16.89
C ARG A 767 11.61 -34.64 18.29
N TYR A 768 12.63 -34.03 18.90
CA TYR A 768 13.04 -34.33 20.28
C TYR A 768 12.03 -33.78 21.31
N ASN A 769 11.34 -32.72 20.92
CA ASN A 769 10.25 -32.07 21.63
C ASN A 769 9.35 -31.35 20.63
N ALA A 770 8.12 -31.03 21.03
CA ALA A 770 7.22 -30.20 20.26
C ALA A 770 7.56 -28.72 20.41
N LYS A 771 7.65 -28.03 19.28
CA LYS A 771 7.53 -26.57 19.20
C LYS A 771 6.21 -26.26 18.53
N HIS A 772 5.49 -25.27 19.01
CA HIS A 772 4.26 -24.83 18.36
C HIS A 772 4.07 -23.32 18.42
N GLU A 773 3.36 -22.79 17.45
CA GLU A 773 2.87 -21.42 17.41
C GLU A 773 1.37 -21.42 17.08
N THR A 774 0.63 -20.48 17.68
CA THR A 774 -0.76 -20.20 17.30
C THR A 774 -0.77 -18.94 16.44
N VAL A 775 -1.22 -19.07 15.19
CA VAL A 775 -1.02 -18.08 14.13
C VAL A 775 -2.37 -17.49 13.72
N ASN A 776 -2.56 -16.21 14.06
CA ASN A 776 -3.74 -15.42 13.71
C ASN A 776 -3.35 -14.34 12.70
N VAL A 777 -3.84 -14.46 11.46
CA VAL A 777 -3.52 -13.57 10.33
C VAL A 777 -4.83 -13.02 9.77
N PRO A 778 -5.07 -11.70 9.84
CA PRO A 778 -6.25 -11.11 9.23
C PRO A 778 -6.13 -11.10 7.70
N GLY A 779 -7.21 -11.45 6.99
CA GLY A 779 -7.26 -11.32 5.54
C GLY A 779 -7.13 -9.86 5.09
N THR A 780 -6.32 -9.61 4.06
CA THR A 780 -6.18 -8.28 3.46
C THR A 780 -6.98 -8.23 2.16
N GLY A 781 -7.97 -7.33 2.10
CA GLY A 781 -8.72 -7.11 0.87
C GLY A 781 -7.82 -6.51 -0.21
N SER A 782 -7.46 -7.33 -1.21
CA SER A 782 -6.80 -7.06 -2.50
C SER A 782 -5.26 -7.12 -2.65
N LEU A 783 -4.87 -8.05 -3.54
CA LEU A 783 -3.87 -8.00 -4.62
C LEU A 783 -2.57 -7.17 -4.42
N TRP A 784 -1.47 -7.91 -4.23
CA TRP A 784 -0.06 -7.58 -4.54
C TRP A 784 0.58 -6.37 -3.85
N PRO A 785 1.46 -6.64 -2.87
CA PRO A 785 2.69 -5.85 -2.76
C PRO A 785 3.95 -6.72 -2.56
N LEU A 786 4.91 -6.60 -3.49
CA LEU A 786 6.31 -6.91 -3.23
C LEU A 786 7.05 -5.63 -2.81
N SER A 787 7.36 -5.49 -1.52
CA SER A 787 8.65 -5.02 -0.95
C SER A 787 8.51 -4.65 0.54
N ALA A 788 9.53 -5.03 1.32
CA ALA A 788 9.57 -5.18 2.79
C ALA A 788 9.72 -3.87 3.62
N PRO A 789 10.07 -3.96 4.92
CA PRO A 789 9.20 -4.05 6.09
C PRO A 789 9.00 -2.67 6.77
N SER A 790 7.87 -2.45 7.45
CA SER A 790 7.71 -1.29 8.33
C SER A 790 7.27 -1.71 9.75
N PRO A 791 7.79 -1.08 10.82
CA PRO A 791 7.59 -1.52 12.19
C PRO A 791 6.45 -0.77 12.90
N ILE A 792 5.97 -1.42 13.98
CA ILE A 792 5.24 -0.91 15.17
C ILE A 792 3.73 -1.20 15.22
N GLY A 793 3.35 -2.13 16.13
CA GLY A 793 2.00 -2.30 16.71
C GLY A 793 1.76 -3.73 17.21
N LYS A 794 1.51 -3.96 18.51
CA LYS A 794 1.43 -5.30 19.14
C LYS A 794 0.08 -5.99 18.91
N CYS A 795 0.12 -7.33 18.76
CA CYS A 795 -0.98 -8.32 18.82
C CYS A 795 -1.81 -8.59 17.53
N ALA A 796 -1.15 -9.03 16.46
CA ALA A 796 -1.65 -9.89 15.36
C ALA A 796 -0.43 -10.27 14.48
N HIS A 797 -0.38 -11.43 13.81
CA HIS A 797 0.67 -11.62 12.80
C HIS A 797 0.42 -10.63 11.65
N HIS A 798 1.31 -9.64 11.49
CA HIS A 798 1.18 -8.60 10.44
C HIS A 798 1.67 -9.09 9.07
N SER A 799 2.14 -10.34 8.98
CA SER A 799 2.70 -10.94 7.79
C SER A 799 1.93 -12.23 7.48
N HIS A 800 1.50 -12.34 6.23
CA HIS A 800 0.92 -13.56 5.66
C HIS A 800 1.97 -14.68 5.48
N HIS A 801 3.26 -14.34 5.47
CA HIS A 801 4.34 -15.34 5.52
C HIS A 801 4.57 -15.79 6.97
N PHE A 802 4.66 -17.09 7.17
CA PHE A 802 5.10 -17.71 8.43
C PHE A 802 6.32 -18.59 8.19
N SER A 803 7.15 -18.75 9.21
CA SER A 803 8.30 -19.66 9.20
C SER A 803 8.60 -20.18 10.59
N LEU A 804 8.89 -21.46 10.72
CA LEU A 804 9.18 -22.14 11.97
C LEU A 804 10.41 -23.04 11.81
N ASP A 805 11.40 -22.86 12.70
CA ASP A 805 12.69 -23.54 12.60
C ASP A 805 12.81 -24.75 13.54
N ILE A 806 13.39 -25.83 13.05
CA ILE A 806 13.74 -27.02 13.83
C ILE A 806 15.19 -27.48 13.57
N ASP A 807 15.84 -27.93 14.65
CA ASP A 807 17.24 -28.35 14.63
C ASP A 807 17.32 -29.88 14.69
N VAL A 808 18.04 -30.49 13.73
CA VAL A 808 18.27 -31.94 13.68
C VAL A 808 19.64 -32.25 14.30
N GLY A 809 19.67 -33.18 15.28
CA GLY A 809 20.87 -33.70 15.93
C GLY A 809 21.49 -34.85 15.13
N CYS A 810 21.87 -35.96 15.77
CA CYS A 810 22.20 -37.16 15.00
C CYS A 810 20.94 -37.72 14.31
N THR A 811 21.13 -38.27 13.11
CA THR A 811 20.09 -39.00 12.39
C THR A 811 20.31 -40.50 12.54
N ASP A 812 19.27 -41.22 12.96
CA ASP A 812 19.30 -42.69 13.12
C ASP A 812 18.06 -43.30 12.46
N LEU A 813 18.29 -44.03 11.37
CA LEU A 813 17.23 -44.69 10.59
C LEU A 813 16.54 -45.83 11.36
N ASN A 814 17.13 -46.34 12.45
CA ASN A 814 16.50 -47.36 13.27
C ASN A 814 15.55 -46.74 14.30
N GLU A 815 15.90 -45.58 14.85
CA GLU A 815 14.99 -44.82 15.74
C GLU A 815 13.87 -44.13 14.93
N ASP A 816 14.13 -43.80 13.65
CA ASP A 816 13.21 -43.17 12.69
C ASP A 816 12.34 -42.05 13.30
N LEU A 817 12.99 -41.12 13.99
CA LEU A 817 12.33 -39.97 14.61
C LEU A 817 11.56 -39.13 13.58
N GLY A 818 12.21 -38.80 12.47
CA GLY A 818 11.70 -37.87 11.47
C GLY A 818 11.42 -36.48 12.05
N VAL A 819 10.57 -35.72 11.36
CA VAL A 819 9.97 -34.49 11.89
C VAL A 819 8.47 -34.52 11.58
N TRP A 820 7.64 -34.39 12.60
CA TRP A 820 6.20 -34.21 12.39
C TRP A 820 5.87 -32.75 12.15
N VAL A 821 5.16 -32.48 11.07
CA VAL A 821 4.54 -31.19 10.74
C VAL A 821 3.04 -31.36 10.97
N ILE A 822 2.43 -30.54 11.83
CA ILE A 822 1.00 -30.61 12.14
C ILE A 822 0.41 -29.21 12.07
N PHE A 823 -0.71 -29.08 11.36
CA PHE A 823 -1.61 -27.93 11.43
C PHE A 823 -2.88 -28.39 12.16
N LYS A 824 -3.34 -27.62 13.14
CA LYS A 824 -4.45 -28.00 14.02
C LYS A 824 -5.33 -26.80 14.34
N ILE A 825 -6.64 -26.98 14.29
CA ILE A 825 -7.65 -26.04 14.77
C ILE A 825 -8.58 -26.81 15.70
N LYS A 826 -8.77 -26.30 16.91
CA LYS A 826 -9.57 -26.95 17.97
C LYS A 826 -10.70 -26.08 18.50
N THR A 827 -10.95 -24.94 17.87
CA THR A 827 -12.00 -23.99 18.24
C THR A 827 -13.07 -23.93 17.16
N GLN A 828 -14.29 -23.54 17.53
CA GLN A 828 -15.43 -23.47 16.61
C GLN A 828 -15.33 -22.32 15.61
N ASP A 829 -14.85 -21.16 16.06
CA ASP A 829 -14.67 -19.96 15.21
C ASP A 829 -13.36 -19.97 14.42
N GLY A 830 -12.48 -20.95 14.68
CA GLY A 830 -11.19 -21.07 14.03
C GLY A 830 -11.31 -21.37 12.53
N HIS A 831 -10.37 -20.88 11.75
CA HIS A 831 -10.24 -21.19 10.32
C HIS A 831 -8.82 -20.91 9.86
N ALA A 832 -8.39 -21.51 8.75
CA ALA A 832 -7.16 -21.12 8.09
C ALA A 832 -7.19 -21.43 6.60
N ARG A 833 -6.70 -20.50 5.78
CA ARG A 833 -6.44 -20.69 4.35
C ARG A 833 -4.96 -20.55 4.09
N LEU A 834 -4.30 -21.65 3.75
CA LEU A 834 -2.85 -21.72 3.63
C LEU A 834 -2.38 -22.58 2.45
N GLY A 835 -1.22 -22.23 1.89
CA GLY A 835 -0.63 -22.86 0.72
C GLY A 835 0.86 -22.55 0.58
N ASN A 836 1.46 -22.94 -0.54
CA ASN A 836 2.89 -22.74 -0.83
C ASN A 836 3.80 -23.25 0.30
N LEU A 837 3.46 -24.42 0.88
CA LEU A 837 4.18 -24.97 2.02
C LEU A 837 5.53 -25.55 1.58
N GLU A 838 6.59 -25.15 2.28
CA GLU A 838 7.95 -25.66 2.08
C GLU A 838 8.53 -26.18 3.40
N PHE A 839 9.18 -27.34 3.34
CA PHE A 839 10.12 -27.76 4.38
C PHE A 839 11.49 -27.97 3.74
N LEU A 840 12.47 -27.14 4.10
CA LEU A 840 13.77 -27.14 3.43
C LEU A 840 14.94 -27.06 4.40
N GLU A 841 16.10 -27.52 3.92
CA GLU A 841 17.39 -27.38 4.58
C GLU A 841 17.84 -25.90 4.53
N GLU A 842 18.09 -25.29 5.69
CA GLU A 842 18.50 -23.88 5.75
C GLU A 842 20.03 -23.76 5.87
N LYS A 843 20.61 -24.31 6.94
CA LYS A 843 22.05 -24.18 7.23
C LYS A 843 22.56 -25.23 8.23
N PRO A 844 23.86 -25.59 8.17
CA PRO A 844 24.50 -26.41 9.20
C PRO A 844 24.50 -25.74 10.58
N LEU A 845 24.38 -26.53 11.64
CA LEU A 845 24.38 -26.03 13.02
C LEU A 845 25.80 -25.78 13.52
N VAL A 846 26.03 -24.60 14.09
CA VAL A 846 27.31 -24.18 14.67
C VAL A 846 27.09 -23.49 16.02
N GLY A 847 28.14 -23.46 16.86
CA GLY A 847 28.13 -22.74 18.14
C GLY A 847 27.04 -23.21 19.10
N GLU A 848 26.26 -22.25 19.63
CA GLU A 848 25.24 -22.50 20.65
C GLU A 848 24.07 -23.36 20.15
N ALA A 849 23.67 -23.21 18.89
CA ALA A 849 22.60 -24.02 18.31
C ALA A 849 22.98 -25.51 18.28
N LEU A 850 24.24 -25.81 17.95
CA LEU A 850 24.78 -27.17 17.98
C LEU A 850 24.83 -27.73 19.42
N ALA A 851 25.19 -26.92 20.41
CA ALA A 851 25.19 -27.35 21.81
C ALA A 851 23.77 -27.59 22.35
N ARG A 852 22.80 -26.77 21.93
CA ARG A 852 21.39 -26.93 22.31
C ARG A 852 20.78 -28.20 21.73
N VAL A 853 21.00 -28.50 20.45
CA VAL A 853 20.43 -29.71 19.84
C VAL A 853 20.99 -30.98 20.48
N LYS A 854 22.30 -31.02 20.79
CA LYS A 854 22.92 -32.15 21.50
C LYS A 854 22.32 -32.37 22.90
N ARG A 855 22.02 -31.29 23.63
CA ARG A 855 21.34 -31.37 24.93
C ARG A 855 19.89 -31.85 24.80
N ALA A 856 19.16 -31.36 23.80
CA ALA A 856 17.78 -31.76 23.55
C ALA A 856 17.68 -33.25 23.20
N GLU A 857 18.57 -33.72 22.32
CA GLU A 857 18.69 -35.13 21.93
C GLU A 857 19.04 -36.03 23.12
N LYS A 858 20.03 -35.63 23.94
CA LYS A 858 20.38 -36.41 25.13
C LYS A 858 19.21 -36.49 26.12
N LYS A 859 18.55 -35.36 26.39
CA LYS A 859 17.37 -35.30 27.27
C LYS A 859 16.23 -36.17 26.75
N TRP A 860 16.02 -36.20 25.44
CA TRP A 860 15.02 -37.07 24.81
C TRP A 860 15.38 -38.55 25.00
N ARG A 861 16.63 -38.97 24.74
CA ARG A 861 17.05 -40.36 25.00
C ARG A 861 16.86 -40.78 26.46
N ASP A 862 17.22 -39.93 27.40
CA ASP A 862 17.04 -40.21 28.83
C ASP A 862 15.55 -40.39 29.19
N LYS A 863 14.66 -39.62 28.57
CA LYS A 863 13.21 -39.79 28.72
C LYS A 863 12.71 -41.10 28.10
N ARG A 864 13.25 -41.49 26.94
CA ARG A 864 12.90 -42.73 26.25
C ARG A 864 13.26 -43.95 27.07
N GLU A 865 14.47 -44.00 27.63
CA GLU A 865 14.93 -45.08 28.51
C GLU A 865 14.02 -45.20 29.75
N LYS A 866 13.64 -44.06 30.35
CA LYS A 866 12.72 -44.04 31.49
C LYS A 866 11.33 -44.56 31.10
N LEU A 867 10.78 -44.10 29.98
CA LEU A 867 9.47 -44.54 29.49
C LEU A 867 9.46 -46.03 29.18
N GLU A 868 10.48 -46.56 28.51
CA GLU A 868 10.60 -47.98 28.20
C GLU A 868 10.59 -48.84 29.48
N TRP A 869 11.27 -48.37 30.53
CA TRP A 869 11.26 -49.05 31.83
C TRP A 869 9.87 -49.01 32.50
N GLU A 870 9.22 -47.84 32.55
CA GLU A 870 7.87 -47.69 33.12
C GLU A 870 6.83 -48.51 32.35
N THR A 871 6.87 -48.48 31.02
CA THR A 871 5.95 -49.21 30.14
C THR A 871 6.06 -50.72 30.35
N ASN A 872 7.27 -51.27 30.53
CA ASN A 872 7.43 -52.71 30.78
C ASN A 872 6.73 -53.18 32.07
N ILE A 873 6.69 -52.33 33.10
CA ILE A 873 6.01 -52.64 34.36
C ILE A 873 4.49 -52.57 34.14
N VAL A 874 4.00 -51.44 33.62
CA VAL A 874 2.56 -51.20 33.45
C VAL A 874 1.95 -52.18 32.45
N TYR A 875 2.62 -52.45 31.32
CA TYR A 875 2.16 -53.42 30.33
C TYR A 875 2.01 -54.81 30.94
N LYS A 876 2.97 -55.24 31.77
CA LYS A 876 2.89 -56.54 32.42
C LYS A 876 1.71 -56.62 33.38
N GLU A 877 1.52 -55.61 34.23
CA GLU A 877 0.39 -55.54 35.17
C GLU A 877 -0.97 -55.48 34.45
N ALA A 878 -1.06 -54.66 33.40
CA ALA A 878 -2.26 -54.54 32.58
C ALA A 878 -2.56 -55.86 31.86
N LYS A 879 -1.55 -56.48 31.25
CA LYS A 879 -1.69 -57.77 30.57
C LYS A 879 -2.12 -58.89 31.52
N GLU A 880 -1.53 -58.98 32.72
CA GLU A 880 -1.94 -59.96 33.72
C GLU A 880 -3.40 -59.74 34.16
N SER A 881 -3.82 -58.48 34.27
CA SER A 881 -5.20 -58.13 34.62
C SER A 881 -6.18 -58.49 33.50
N VAL A 882 -5.81 -58.26 32.24
CA VAL A 882 -6.59 -58.65 31.07
C VAL A 882 -6.66 -60.18 30.97
N ASP A 883 -5.53 -60.89 31.09
CA ASP A 883 -5.48 -62.34 31.00
C ASP A 883 -6.33 -63.01 32.10
N ALA A 884 -6.40 -62.41 33.29
CA ALA A 884 -7.23 -62.90 34.41
C ALA A 884 -8.75 -62.84 34.14
N LEU A 885 -9.21 -62.03 33.18
CA LEU A 885 -10.64 -61.96 32.83
C LEU A 885 -11.11 -63.22 32.10
N PHE A 886 -10.21 -63.92 31.41
CA PHE A 886 -10.52 -65.00 30.48
C PHE A 886 -10.13 -66.38 31.05
N VAL A 887 -10.80 -67.42 30.55
CA VAL A 887 -10.54 -68.82 30.96
C VAL A 887 -9.22 -69.34 30.37
N ASN A 888 -8.86 -68.86 29.19
CA ASN A 888 -7.69 -69.34 28.45
C ASN A 888 -7.05 -68.21 27.63
N SER A 889 -5.88 -68.50 27.07
CA SER A 889 -5.09 -67.55 26.26
C SER A 889 -5.62 -67.34 24.84
N GLN A 890 -6.75 -67.94 24.46
CA GLN A 890 -7.44 -67.68 23.18
C GLN A 890 -8.53 -66.60 23.30
N TYR A 891 -8.80 -66.09 24.50
CA TYR A 891 -9.74 -64.99 24.76
C TYR A 891 -11.17 -65.26 24.27
N ASP A 892 -11.60 -66.53 24.22
CA ASP A 892 -12.89 -66.96 23.69
C ASP A 892 -14.02 -66.99 24.72
N ARG A 893 -13.68 -67.07 26.02
CA ARG A 893 -14.62 -67.11 27.14
C ARG A 893 -14.09 -66.35 28.36
N LEU A 894 -14.98 -65.62 29.03
CA LEU A 894 -14.73 -65.04 30.35
C LEU A 894 -14.81 -66.10 31.45
N GLN A 895 -14.06 -65.91 32.54
CA GLN A 895 -14.30 -66.71 33.75
C GLN A 895 -15.72 -66.47 34.28
N ALA A 896 -16.33 -67.49 34.87
CA ALA A 896 -17.74 -67.44 35.30
C ALA A 896 -17.99 -66.38 36.41
N ASP A 897 -16.97 -66.11 37.22
CA ASP A 897 -16.96 -65.12 38.31
C ASP A 897 -16.45 -63.73 37.89
N THR A 898 -15.85 -63.58 36.69
CA THR A 898 -15.48 -62.26 36.15
C THR A 898 -16.73 -61.40 36.05
N ASN A 899 -16.78 -60.26 36.75
CA ASN A 899 -17.88 -59.29 36.67
C ASN A 899 -17.46 -57.99 35.95
N ILE A 900 -18.42 -57.11 35.64
CA ILE A 900 -18.17 -55.90 34.85
C ILE A 900 -17.14 -54.95 35.51
N ALA A 901 -17.12 -54.90 36.85
CA ALA A 901 -16.16 -54.08 37.59
C ALA A 901 -14.71 -54.58 37.42
N MET A 902 -14.50 -55.89 37.29
CA MET A 902 -13.18 -56.46 36.99
C MET A 902 -12.71 -56.07 35.57
N ILE A 903 -13.63 -56.04 34.60
CA ILE A 903 -13.33 -55.62 33.22
C ILE A 903 -12.93 -54.13 33.21
N HIS A 904 -13.70 -53.27 33.87
CA HIS A 904 -13.34 -51.84 34.02
C HIS A 904 -12.01 -51.64 34.77
N ALA A 905 -11.70 -52.46 35.79
CA ALA A 905 -10.43 -52.37 36.51
C ALA A 905 -9.22 -52.76 35.64
N ALA A 906 -9.38 -53.77 34.77
CA ALA A 906 -8.36 -54.14 33.80
C ALA A 906 -8.22 -53.05 32.73
N ASP A 907 -9.34 -52.51 32.25
CA ASP A 907 -9.36 -51.44 31.26
C ASP A 907 -8.60 -50.19 31.74
N LYS A 908 -8.84 -49.77 32.98
CA LYS A 908 -8.10 -48.68 33.63
C LYS A 908 -6.59 -48.88 33.65
N ARG A 909 -6.13 -50.13 33.82
CA ARG A 909 -4.70 -50.46 33.79
C ARG A 909 -4.14 -50.38 32.37
N VAL A 910 -4.88 -50.81 31.36
CA VAL A 910 -4.51 -50.64 29.95
C VAL A 910 -4.39 -49.14 29.61
N HIS A 911 -5.37 -48.35 30.04
CA HIS A 911 -5.42 -46.90 29.87
C HIS A 911 -4.30 -46.13 30.59
N SER A 912 -3.58 -46.78 31.52
CA SER A 912 -2.44 -46.16 32.23
C SER A 912 -1.12 -46.22 31.44
N ILE A 913 -1.10 -46.91 30.29
CA ILE A 913 0.05 -46.96 29.38
C ILE A 913 0.25 -45.58 28.74
N ARG A 914 1.38 -44.93 29.03
CA ARG A 914 1.71 -43.60 28.52
C ARG A 914 2.23 -43.63 27.09
N GLU A 915 2.05 -42.53 26.36
CA GLU A 915 2.54 -42.34 24.98
C GLU A 915 2.09 -43.46 24.00
N ALA A 916 0.88 -43.99 24.21
CA ALA A 916 0.19 -44.83 23.22
C ALA A 916 -0.10 -44.01 21.96
N TYR A 917 -0.52 -42.75 22.14
CA TYR A 917 -0.68 -41.77 21.08
C TYR A 917 0.10 -40.49 21.40
N LEU A 918 0.36 -39.67 20.37
CA LEU A 918 1.08 -38.41 20.53
C LEU A 918 0.20 -37.36 21.25
N PRO A 919 0.68 -36.71 22.34
CA PRO A 919 -0.15 -35.77 23.12
C PRO A 919 -0.69 -34.58 22.31
N GLU A 920 0.11 -34.08 21.35
CA GLU A 920 -0.27 -32.93 20.52
C GLU A 920 -1.40 -33.26 19.55
N LEU A 921 -1.46 -34.50 19.07
CA LEU A 921 -2.51 -35.01 18.19
C LEU A 921 -2.66 -36.54 18.32
N SER A 922 -3.67 -36.99 19.06
CA SER A 922 -3.87 -38.39 19.47
C SER A 922 -4.24 -39.36 18.33
N VAL A 923 -4.36 -38.89 17.08
CA VAL A 923 -4.46 -39.78 15.91
C VAL A 923 -3.10 -40.31 15.46
N ILE A 924 -2.00 -39.68 15.90
CA ILE A 924 -0.65 -40.09 15.55
C ILE A 924 -0.20 -41.18 16.53
N PRO A 925 0.13 -42.39 16.05
CA PRO A 925 0.63 -43.47 16.90
C PRO A 925 1.90 -43.03 17.64
N GLY A 926 1.90 -43.20 18.96
CA GLY A 926 3.07 -43.05 19.80
C GLY A 926 3.90 -44.34 19.80
N VAL A 927 4.86 -44.42 20.70
CA VAL A 927 5.76 -45.59 20.76
C VAL A 927 5.04 -46.82 21.30
N ASN A 928 4.05 -46.62 22.18
CA ASN A 928 3.35 -47.71 22.83
C ASN A 928 2.01 -48.04 22.16
N ALA A 929 1.72 -47.48 20.96
CA ALA A 929 0.46 -47.68 20.25
C ALA A 929 0.14 -49.17 20.05
N ALA A 930 1.11 -49.94 19.53
CA ALA A 930 0.88 -51.34 19.18
C ALA A 930 0.52 -52.22 20.38
N ILE A 931 1.22 -52.06 21.51
CA ILE A 931 0.96 -52.84 22.73
C ILE A 931 -0.33 -52.42 23.42
N PHE A 932 -0.71 -51.15 23.27
CA PHE A 932 -1.95 -50.61 23.81
C PHE A 932 -3.16 -51.11 23.00
N GLU A 933 -3.13 -50.97 21.67
CA GLU A 933 -4.20 -51.42 20.77
C GLU A 933 -4.46 -52.93 20.89
N GLU A 934 -3.40 -53.73 21.13
CA GLU A 934 -3.53 -55.15 21.43
C GLU A 934 -4.35 -55.43 22.69
N LEU A 935 -4.05 -54.73 23.80
CA LEU A 935 -4.73 -54.93 25.08
C LEU A 935 -6.14 -54.34 25.09
N GLU A 936 -6.33 -53.17 24.47
CA GLU A 936 -7.63 -52.52 24.31
C GLU A 936 -8.59 -53.40 23.49
N GLY A 937 -8.12 -53.98 22.38
CA GLY A 937 -8.92 -54.94 21.60
C GLY A 937 -9.39 -56.15 22.41
N ARG A 938 -8.60 -56.59 23.40
CA ARG A 938 -9.00 -57.67 24.32
C ARG A 938 -10.02 -57.21 25.35
N ILE A 939 -9.93 -55.97 25.83
CA ILE A 939 -10.97 -55.38 26.69
C ILE A 939 -12.30 -55.29 25.94
N PHE A 940 -12.32 -54.82 24.69
CA PHE A 940 -13.54 -54.82 23.87
C PHE A 940 -14.11 -56.22 23.67
N THR A 941 -13.24 -57.22 23.50
CA THR A 941 -13.65 -58.62 23.44
C THR A 941 -14.29 -59.07 24.76
N ALA A 942 -13.72 -58.66 25.91
CA ALA A 942 -14.28 -58.97 27.22
C ALA A 942 -15.68 -58.38 27.42
N PHE A 943 -15.89 -57.09 27.10
CA PHE A 943 -17.22 -56.48 27.15
C PHE A 943 -18.22 -57.18 26.21
N SER A 944 -17.80 -57.53 25.00
CA SER A 944 -18.65 -58.26 24.04
C SER A 944 -19.07 -59.64 24.57
N LEU A 945 -18.15 -60.37 25.21
CA LEU A 945 -18.46 -61.67 25.83
C LEU A 945 -19.32 -61.53 27.08
N TYR A 946 -19.17 -60.44 27.83
CA TYR A 946 -19.98 -60.12 29.00
C TYR A 946 -21.46 -59.90 28.62
N ASP A 947 -21.71 -59.10 27.59
CA ASP A 947 -23.07 -58.89 27.06
C ASP A 947 -23.64 -60.19 26.46
N ALA A 948 -22.85 -60.91 25.65
CA ALA A 948 -23.32 -62.12 24.97
C ALA A 948 -23.71 -63.27 25.91
N ARG A 949 -23.10 -63.37 27.11
CA ARG A 949 -23.44 -64.40 28.11
C ARG A 949 -24.61 -64.00 29.01
N ASN A 950 -24.98 -62.72 29.04
CA ASN A 950 -26.05 -62.22 29.89
C ASN A 950 -27.42 -62.58 29.28
N VAL A 951 -28.27 -63.25 30.05
CA VAL A 951 -29.64 -63.60 29.61
C VAL A 951 -30.56 -62.37 29.69
N ILE A 952 -30.25 -61.41 30.57
CA ILE A 952 -30.91 -60.10 30.65
C ILE A 952 -30.50 -59.29 29.43
N LYS A 953 -31.46 -58.71 28.73
CA LYS A 953 -31.17 -57.86 27.57
C LYS A 953 -30.89 -56.44 28.02
N ASN A 954 -29.81 -55.85 27.52
CA ASN A 954 -29.39 -54.49 27.88
C ASN A 954 -29.23 -54.33 29.39
N GLY A 955 -28.66 -55.35 30.04
CA GLY A 955 -28.42 -55.38 31.49
C GLY A 955 -27.32 -54.43 31.96
N ASP A 956 -26.54 -53.90 31.03
CA ASP A 956 -25.45 -52.93 31.18
C ASP A 956 -25.89 -51.48 30.85
N PHE A 957 -27.17 -51.29 30.48
CA PHE A 957 -27.77 -49.99 30.13
C PHE A 957 -27.09 -49.21 29.00
N ASN A 958 -26.18 -49.83 28.24
CA ASN A 958 -25.45 -49.19 27.15
C ASN A 958 -26.35 -48.76 25.98
N ASN A 959 -27.57 -49.32 25.90
CA ASN A 959 -28.61 -48.89 24.96
C ASN A 959 -29.75 -48.15 25.69
N GLY A 960 -29.42 -47.39 26.74
CA GLY A 960 -30.37 -46.67 27.59
C GLY A 960 -31.34 -47.62 28.28
N LEU A 961 -32.63 -47.30 28.26
CA LEU A 961 -33.71 -48.12 28.87
C LEU A 961 -34.35 -49.12 27.89
N SER A 962 -33.72 -49.39 26.75
CA SER A 962 -34.25 -50.36 25.78
C SER A 962 -34.35 -51.76 26.41
N CYS A 963 -35.40 -52.52 26.05
CA CYS A 963 -35.74 -53.81 26.66
C CYS A 963 -36.17 -53.79 28.14
N TRP A 964 -36.17 -52.64 28.81
CA TRP A 964 -36.69 -52.48 30.17
C TRP A 964 -38.08 -51.83 30.15
N ASN A 965 -38.93 -52.26 31.08
CA ASN A 965 -40.22 -51.64 31.36
C ASN A 965 -40.06 -50.69 32.55
N VAL A 966 -40.44 -49.42 32.40
CA VAL A 966 -40.15 -48.38 33.37
C VAL A 966 -41.44 -47.75 33.87
N LYS A 967 -41.58 -47.66 35.19
CA LYS A 967 -42.58 -46.83 35.88
C LYS A 967 -41.84 -45.77 36.71
N GLY A 968 -42.40 -44.57 36.80
CA GLY A 968 -41.75 -43.44 37.49
C GLY A 968 -40.67 -42.76 36.64
N HIS A 969 -39.89 -41.87 37.27
CA HIS A 969 -38.78 -41.16 36.64
C HIS A 969 -37.46 -41.90 36.86
N VAL A 970 -36.81 -42.32 35.78
CA VAL A 970 -35.52 -43.03 35.80
C VAL A 970 -34.69 -42.53 34.63
N ASP A 971 -33.41 -42.29 34.88
CA ASP A 971 -32.46 -41.86 33.86
C ASP A 971 -31.33 -42.89 33.70
N VAL A 972 -30.67 -42.85 32.54
CA VAL A 972 -29.41 -43.54 32.31
C VAL A 972 -28.36 -42.48 32.02
N GLU A 973 -27.32 -42.42 32.84
CA GLU A 973 -26.23 -41.45 32.69
C GLU A 973 -24.95 -42.15 32.23
N GLU A 974 -24.26 -41.56 31.25
CA GLU A 974 -22.93 -42.00 30.85
C GLU A 974 -21.90 -41.43 31.84
N GLN A 975 -21.25 -42.30 32.62
CA GLN A 975 -20.33 -41.85 33.67
C GLN A 975 -18.84 -41.89 33.25
N ASN A 976 -18.41 -42.78 32.33
CA ASN A 976 -17.03 -42.83 31.80
C ASN A 976 -16.87 -43.87 30.67
N ASN A 977 -16.19 -43.54 29.57
CA ASN A 977 -15.79 -44.45 28.47
C ASN A 977 -16.79 -45.56 28.09
N GLN A 978 -17.91 -45.17 27.47
CA GLN A 978 -19.04 -46.03 27.09
C GLN A 978 -19.76 -46.75 28.26
N ARG A 979 -19.40 -46.50 29.53
CA ARG A 979 -20.13 -47.02 30.70
C ARG A 979 -21.39 -46.21 30.97
N SER A 980 -22.53 -46.88 30.87
CA SER A 980 -23.85 -46.33 31.19
C SER A 980 -24.33 -46.88 32.52
N VAL A 981 -24.91 -46.04 33.38
CA VAL A 981 -25.46 -46.49 34.66
C VAL A 981 -26.92 -46.09 34.78
N LEU A 982 -27.74 -46.98 35.30
CA LEU A 982 -29.14 -46.72 35.62
C LEU A 982 -29.22 -45.92 36.92
N VAL A 983 -29.87 -44.76 36.90
CA VAL A 983 -30.12 -43.92 38.07
C VAL A 983 -31.59 -44.00 38.43
N VAL A 984 -31.90 -44.57 39.60
CA VAL A 984 -33.22 -44.62 40.21
C VAL A 984 -33.26 -43.56 41.33
N PRO A 985 -33.75 -42.34 41.07
CA PRO A 985 -33.69 -41.21 42.00
C PRO A 985 -34.84 -41.16 43.01
N GLU A 986 -35.86 -42.00 42.84
CA GLU A 986 -37.07 -41.95 43.65
C GLU A 986 -37.68 -43.35 43.88
N TRP A 987 -38.27 -43.54 45.05
CA TRP A 987 -38.79 -44.84 45.51
C TRP A 987 -40.05 -45.29 44.77
N GLU A 988 -40.73 -44.34 44.10
CA GLU A 988 -41.89 -44.63 43.26
C GLU A 988 -41.50 -45.21 41.89
N ALA A 989 -40.22 -45.17 41.54
CA ALA A 989 -39.72 -45.67 40.27
C ALA A 989 -39.40 -47.17 40.32
N GLU A 990 -39.75 -47.87 39.24
CA GLU A 990 -39.61 -49.32 39.09
C GLU A 990 -39.14 -49.62 37.67
N VAL A 991 -38.04 -50.36 37.55
CA VAL A 991 -37.49 -50.80 36.26
C VAL A 991 -37.52 -52.31 36.22
N SER A 992 -38.33 -52.90 35.33
CA SER A 992 -38.54 -54.34 35.28
C SER A 992 -38.35 -54.96 33.90
N GLN A 993 -37.92 -56.22 33.85
CA GLN A 993 -37.77 -56.99 32.62
C GLN A 993 -38.28 -58.42 32.82
N GLU A 994 -39.16 -58.89 31.91
CA GLU A 994 -39.53 -60.31 31.81
C GLU A 994 -38.43 -61.05 31.02
N VAL A 995 -37.84 -62.06 31.65
CA VAL A 995 -36.74 -62.84 31.08
C VAL A 995 -37.18 -64.30 30.94
N ARG A 996 -36.93 -64.90 29.77
CA ARG A 996 -37.19 -66.34 29.57
C ARG A 996 -36.02 -67.17 30.08
N VAL A 997 -36.33 -68.19 30.86
CA VAL A 997 -35.36 -69.11 31.47
C VAL A 997 -35.76 -70.56 31.23
N CYS A 998 -34.84 -71.48 31.49
CA CYS A 998 -35.07 -72.92 31.39
C CYS A 998 -35.42 -73.47 32.78
N PRO A 999 -36.65 -73.97 33.00
CA PRO A 999 -37.04 -74.53 34.29
C PRO A 999 -36.08 -75.62 34.76
N GLY A 1000 -35.70 -75.59 36.04
CA GLY A 1000 -34.83 -76.60 36.67
C GLY A 1000 -33.33 -76.47 36.37
N ARG A 1001 -32.89 -75.42 35.66
CA ARG A 1001 -31.47 -75.03 35.57
C ARG A 1001 -31.14 -74.01 36.66
N GLY A 1002 -29.90 -73.99 37.15
CA GLY A 1002 -29.42 -72.93 38.05
C GLY A 1002 -28.99 -71.69 37.29
N TYR A 1003 -29.31 -70.52 37.81
CA TYR A 1003 -28.87 -69.22 37.30
C TYR A 1003 -28.17 -68.42 38.40
N ILE A 1004 -27.21 -67.58 38.04
CA ILE A 1004 -26.60 -66.59 38.93
C ILE A 1004 -27.16 -65.23 38.56
N LEU A 1005 -27.91 -64.61 39.46
CA LEU A 1005 -28.25 -63.20 39.38
C LEU A 1005 -27.13 -62.42 40.05
N ARG A 1006 -26.45 -61.57 39.30
CA ARG A 1006 -25.36 -60.73 39.79
C ARG A 1006 -25.65 -59.28 39.46
N VAL A 1007 -25.53 -58.42 40.47
CA VAL A 1007 -25.81 -56.99 40.38
C VAL A 1007 -24.60 -56.24 40.87
N THR A 1008 -24.12 -55.31 40.03
CA THR A 1008 -23.11 -54.32 40.42
C THR A 1008 -23.81 -52.97 40.55
N ALA A 1009 -23.92 -52.46 41.77
CA ALA A 1009 -24.66 -51.23 42.06
C ALA A 1009 -24.11 -50.51 43.29
N TYR A 1010 -24.48 -49.25 43.46
CA TYR A 1010 -24.23 -48.47 44.66
C TYR A 1010 -25.49 -47.77 45.14
N LYS A 1011 -25.58 -47.56 46.46
CA LYS A 1011 -26.68 -46.83 47.10
C LYS A 1011 -26.19 -45.49 47.62
N GLU A 1012 -26.85 -44.41 47.22
CA GLU A 1012 -26.61 -43.04 47.67
C GLU A 1012 -27.73 -42.57 48.59
N GLY A 1013 -27.37 -42.05 49.77
CA GLY A 1013 -28.34 -41.62 50.78
C GLY A 1013 -28.80 -42.72 51.73
N TYR A 1014 -29.98 -42.53 52.31
CA TYR A 1014 -30.63 -43.47 53.24
C TYR A 1014 -31.31 -44.62 52.46
N GLY A 1015 -32.04 -45.51 53.14
CA GLY A 1015 -32.76 -46.60 52.50
C GLY A 1015 -31.89 -47.72 51.89
N GLU A 1016 -32.55 -48.56 51.10
CA GLU A 1016 -32.00 -49.73 50.43
C GLU A 1016 -32.34 -49.65 48.94
N GLY A 1017 -31.41 -50.06 48.08
CA GLY A 1017 -31.68 -50.37 46.69
C GLY A 1017 -31.92 -51.87 46.57
N CYS A 1018 -32.92 -52.29 45.81
CA CYS A 1018 -33.31 -53.69 45.70
C CYS A 1018 -33.37 -54.10 44.23
N VAL A 1019 -32.73 -55.22 43.89
CA VAL A 1019 -32.99 -55.94 42.66
C VAL A 1019 -33.61 -57.27 43.04
N THR A 1020 -34.86 -57.47 42.64
CA THR A 1020 -35.63 -58.67 42.96
C THR A 1020 -35.80 -59.53 41.73
N ILE A 1021 -35.82 -60.85 41.94
CA ILE A 1021 -36.14 -61.85 40.92
C ILE A 1021 -37.31 -62.70 41.42
N HIS A 1022 -38.36 -62.85 40.60
CA HIS A 1022 -39.53 -63.63 40.99
C HIS A 1022 -40.25 -64.34 39.84
N GLU A 1023 -41.13 -65.28 40.21
CA GLU A 1023 -42.07 -65.98 39.34
C GLU A 1023 -43.53 -65.72 39.81
N ILE A 1024 -44.54 -66.18 39.05
CA ILE A 1024 -45.97 -66.01 39.42
C ILE A 1024 -46.33 -66.76 40.73
N GLU A 1025 -45.56 -67.78 41.09
CA GLU A 1025 -45.67 -68.52 42.37
C GLU A 1025 -44.71 -67.97 43.43
N ASN A 1026 -44.77 -68.45 44.69
CA ASN A 1026 -44.01 -67.92 45.84
C ASN A 1026 -42.46 -68.15 45.78
N ASN A 1027 -41.82 -67.95 44.62
CA ASN A 1027 -40.38 -68.09 44.41
C ASN A 1027 -39.76 -66.71 44.12
N THR A 1028 -39.52 -65.92 45.17
CA THR A 1028 -38.94 -64.57 45.09
C THR A 1028 -37.64 -64.52 45.87
N ASP A 1029 -36.59 -63.95 45.28
CA ASP A 1029 -35.32 -63.67 45.94
C ASP A 1029 -34.86 -62.22 45.65
N GLU A 1030 -34.01 -61.65 46.51
CA GLU A 1030 -33.66 -60.23 46.45
C GLU A 1030 -32.19 -59.94 46.76
N LEU A 1031 -31.60 -59.04 45.96
CA LEU A 1031 -30.29 -58.43 46.23
C LEU A 1031 -30.50 -57.01 46.74
N LYS A 1032 -30.17 -56.81 48.01
CA LYS A 1032 -30.29 -55.52 48.72
C LYS A 1032 -28.97 -54.79 48.81
N PHE A 1033 -28.98 -53.48 48.59
CA PHE A 1033 -27.83 -52.58 48.64
C PHE A 1033 -28.10 -51.44 49.63
N SER A 1034 -27.35 -51.42 50.73
CA SER A 1034 -27.41 -50.38 51.76
C SER A 1034 -25.99 -49.97 52.14
N ASN A 1035 -25.82 -48.77 52.71
CA ASN A 1035 -24.48 -48.24 53.07
C ASN A 1035 -23.99 -48.68 54.47
N CYS A 1036 -24.82 -49.38 55.26
CA CYS A 1036 -24.56 -49.73 56.65
C CYS A 1036 -24.06 -51.18 56.80
N VAL A 1037 -22.90 -51.36 57.44
CA VAL A 1037 -22.23 -52.65 57.69
C VAL A 1037 -23.01 -53.48 58.72
N GLU A 1038 -23.35 -54.73 58.41
CA GLU A 1038 -23.82 -55.71 59.41
C GLU A 1038 -22.63 -56.21 60.28
N GLU A 1039 -22.69 -55.96 61.59
CA GLU A 1039 -21.75 -56.47 62.61
C GLU A 1039 -22.22 -57.82 63.20
N GLU A 1040 -21.36 -58.85 63.19
CA GLU A 1040 -21.40 -59.96 64.17
C GLU A 1040 -20.49 -59.64 65.37
N VAL A 1041 -21.01 -59.84 66.59
CA VAL A 1041 -20.43 -59.36 67.87
C VAL A 1041 -19.31 -60.26 68.44
N TYR A 1042 -18.24 -59.59 68.87
CA TYR A 1042 -16.94 -59.97 69.47
C TYR A 1042 -16.91 -60.83 70.77
N PRO A 1043 -15.69 -61.20 71.25
CA PRO A 1043 -15.24 -60.53 72.47
C PRO A 1043 -13.78 -59.99 72.43
N ASN A 1044 -13.62 -58.80 73.03
CA ASN A 1044 -12.38 -58.10 73.42
C ASN A 1044 -11.62 -57.27 72.37
N ASN A 1045 -12.17 -56.11 72.01
CA ASN A 1045 -11.63 -54.80 72.42
C ASN A 1045 -12.65 -53.72 72.02
N THR A 1046 -12.96 -52.83 72.95
CA THR A 1046 -14.03 -51.82 72.84
C THR A 1046 -13.73 -50.79 71.74
N VAL A 1047 -14.51 -50.86 70.66
CA VAL A 1047 -14.66 -49.84 69.62
C VAL A 1047 -15.88 -48.97 69.97
N THR A 1048 -15.70 -47.66 69.90
CA THR A 1048 -16.75 -46.64 69.96
C THR A 1048 -17.18 -46.27 68.54
N CYS A 1049 -18.50 -46.12 68.35
CA CYS A 1049 -19.14 -45.56 67.16
C CYS A 1049 -18.42 -44.28 66.71
N ASN A 1050 -17.98 -44.22 65.44
CA ASN A 1050 -17.57 -42.95 64.85
C ASN A 1050 -18.79 -42.26 64.26
N ASP A 1051 -19.39 -41.41 65.09
CA ASP A 1051 -20.02 -40.19 64.63
C ASP A 1051 -19.05 -39.45 63.69
N TYR A 1052 -19.39 -39.36 62.40
CA TYR A 1052 -18.93 -38.24 61.58
C TYR A 1052 -20.05 -37.21 61.55
N THR A 1053 -20.22 -36.56 62.70
CA THR A 1053 -20.85 -35.25 62.78
C THR A 1053 -20.02 -34.24 62.02
N ALA A 1054 -20.71 -33.46 61.18
CA ALA A 1054 -20.27 -32.15 60.77
C ALA A 1054 -19.96 -31.28 62.01
N THR A 1055 -18.69 -31.08 62.31
CA THR A 1055 -18.18 -29.92 63.06
C THR A 1055 -16.70 -29.70 62.73
N GLN A 1056 -16.40 -28.46 62.34
CA GLN A 1056 -15.08 -27.86 62.09
C GLN A 1056 -14.16 -27.93 63.31
N GLU A 1057 -12.87 -28.21 63.08
CA GLU A 1057 -11.76 -27.61 63.81
C GLU A 1057 -11.09 -26.53 62.92
N GLU A 1058 -10.95 -25.34 63.51
CA GLU A 1058 -9.83 -24.38 63.42
C GLU A 1058 -9.00 -24.32 62.12
N TYR A 1059 -8.95 -23.19 61.40
CA TYR A 1059 -8.30 -21.95 61.86
C TYR A 1059 -9.00 -20.66 61.38
N GLU A 1060 -8.83 -19.63 62.20
CA GLU A 1060 -9.24 -18.21 62.15
C GLU A 1060 -9.35 -17.54 60.76
N GLY A 1061 -10.24 -16.57 60.51
CA GLY A 1061 -10.91 -15.70 61.46
C GLY A 1061 -12.09 -14.91 60.88
N THR A 1062 -12.94 -14.55 61.84
CA THR A 1062 -14.12 -13.68 61.86
C THR A 1062 -14.26 -12.61 60.77
N TYR A 1063 -15.43 -12.61 60.12
CA TYR A 1063 -16.04 -11.40 59.58
C TYR A 1063 -16.89 -10.70 60.65
N THR A 1064 -16.62 -9.41 60.90
CA THR A 1064 -17.63 -8.46 61.36
C THR A 1064 -17.58 -7.18 60.54
N SER A 1065 -18.78 -6.65 60.33
CA SER A 1065 -19.18 -5.55 59.47
C SER A 1065 -18.54 -4.17 59.72
N ARG A 1066 -18.68 -3.34 58.67
CA ARG A 1066 -18.83 -1.86 58.60
C ARG A 1066 -17.61 -1.01 58.18
N ASN A 1067 -17.75 -0.58 56.92
CA ASN A 1067 -17.76 0.82 56.43
C ASN A 1067 -16.51 1.72 56.52
N ARG A 1068 -16.33 2.37 55.36
CA ARG A 1068 -15.76 3.69 55.06
C ARG A 1068 -14.27 3.81 54.78
N GLY A 1069 -14.02 4.05 53.49
CA GLY A 1069 -13.37 5.28 53.02
C GLY A 1069 -11.90 5.12 52.69
N TYR A 1070 -11.53 5.29 51.43
CA TYR A 1070 -10.90 6.53 50.95
C TYR A 1070 -10.64 6.41 49.44
N ASP A 1071 -11.41 7.14 48.64
CA ASP A 1071 -10.88 7.80 47.44
C ASP A 1071 -10.00 8.95 47.89
N GLY A 1072 -8.84 9.16 47.25
CA GLY A 1072 -8.04 10.36 47.49
C GLY A 1072 -6.60 10.27 47.02
N ALA A 1073 -6.42 10.51 45.72
CA ALA A 1073 -5.39 11.34 45.07
C ALA A 1073 -3.93 11.28 45.58
N TYR A 1074 -2.98 11.11 44.67
CA TYR A 1074 -1.98 12.15 44.38
C TYR A 1074 -1.36 11.96 42.99
N GLU A 1075 -1.39 13.05 42.24
CA GLU A 1075 -0.60 13.29 41.03
C GLU A 1075 0.91 13.17 41.32
N SER A 1076 1.69 12.77 40.31
CA SER A 1076 2.67 13.65 39.64
C SER A 1076 3.94 12.92 39.18
N ASN A 1077 4.27 13.22 37.91
CA ASN A 1077 5.60 13.48 37.40
C ASN A 1077 6.66 12.36 37.27
N SER A 1078 6.81 11.93 36.01
CA SER A 1078 7.99 12.16 35.16
C SER A 1078 9.39 11.90 35.75
N SER A 1079 10.09 10.90 35.21
CA SER A 1079 11.45 11.06 34.65
C SER A 1079 11.95 9.79 33.92
N VAL A 1080 12.26 9.97 32.64
CA VAL A 1080 13.15 9.24 31.70
C VAL A 1080 14.55 8.97 32.34
N PRO A 1081 15.47 8.04 31.90
CA PRO A 1081 15.59 7.31 30.62
C PRO A 1081 15.87 5.79 30.70
N ALA A 1082 15.84 5.21 29.49
CA ALA A 1082 16.39 3.94 29.04
C ALA A 1082 17.53 3.31 29.85
N ASP A 1083 17.42 1.98 30.05
CA ASP A 1083 18.56 1.09 29.88
C ASP A 1083 18.12 -0.23 29.23
N TYR A 1084 18.79 -0.55 28.13
CA TYR A 1084 18.73 -1.83 27.45
C TYR A 1084 19.26 -2.91 28.41
N ALA A 1085 18.39 -3.81 28.83
CA ALA A 1085 18.79 -5.08 29.46
C ALA A 1085 18.10 -6.23 28.73
N SER A 1086 18.92 -7.08 28.11
CA SER A 1086 18.53 -8.36 27.53
C SER A 1086 18.06 -9.30 28.64
N ALA A 1087 16.76 -9.50 28.75
CA ALA A 1087 16.18 -10.55 29.58
C ALA A 1087 15.92 -11.79 28.72
N TYR A 1088 16.91 -12.68 28.66
CA TYR A 1088 16.62 -14.11 28.58
C TYR A 1088 15.95 -14.48 29.90
N GLU A 1089 14.62 -14.43 29.94
CA GLU A 1089 13.86 -15.05 31.03
C GLU A 1089 13.62 -16.52 30.70
N GLU A 1090 14.49 -17.32 31.30
CA GLU A 1090 14.30 -18.73 31.56
C GLU A 1090 13.02 -18.90 32.40
N LYS A 1091 11.88 -19.18 31.75
CA LYS A 1091 10.71 -19.67 32.46
C LYS A 1091 10.99 -21.09 32.92
N ALA A 1092 11.32 -21.18 34.20
CA ALA A 1092 11.32 -22.39 35.00
C ALA A 1092 10.05 -23.21 34.69
N TYR A 1093 10.27 -24.47 34.33
CA TYR A 1093 9.26 -25.50 34.24
C TYR A 1093 8.62 -25.67 35.62
N THR A 1094 7.42 -25.12 35.82
CA THR A 1094 6.48 -25.69 36.78
C THR A 1094 5.91 -26.95 36.14
N ASP A 1095 6.21 -28.09 36.75
CA ASP A 1095 5.58 -29.39 36.54
C ASP A 1095 4.10 -29.27 36.91
N GLY A 1096 3.31 -28.71 35.99
CA GLY A 1096 1.86 -28.70 36.05
C GLY A 1096 1.36 -29.79 35.12
N ARG A 1097 0.66 -30.78 35.69
CA ARG A 1097 -0.28 -31.63 34.94
C ARG A 1097 -1.06 -30.73 33.98
N ARG A 1098 -0.81 -30.86 32.68
CA ARG A 1098 -1.71 -30.34 31.66
C ARG A 1098 -2.66 -31.48 31.36
N ASP A 1099 -3.75 -31.55 32.10
CA ASP A 1099 -4.88 -32.37 31.73
C ASP A 1099 -5.38 -31.85 30.38
N ASN A 1100 -5.38 -32.71 29.37
CA ASN A 1100 -5.85 -32.40 28.03
C ASN A 1100 -7.34 -32.78 28.02
N PRO A 1101 -8.30 -31.84 27.94
CA PRO A 1101 -9.73 -32.14 27.97
C PRO A 1101 -10.21 -32.94 26.74
N CYS A 1102 -9.31 -33.21 25.80
CA CYS A 1102 -9.55 -34.01 24.61
C CYS A 1102 -9.23 -35.50 24.75
N GLU A 1103 -8.44 -35.84 25.77
CA GLU A 1103 -8.27 -37.23 26.19
C GLU A 1103 -9.61 -37.75 26.76
N SER A 1104 -10.42 -36.88 27.40
CA SER A 1104 -11.74 -37.24 27.93
C SER A 1104 -12.81 -37.66 26.90
N ASN A 1105 -12.92 -37.05 25.70
CA ASN A 1105 -13.99 -37.40 24.73
C ASN A 1105 -13.61 -38.45 23.67
N ARG A 1106 -12.37 -38.95 23.65
CA ARG A 1106 -12.09 -40.27 23.05
C ARG A 1106 -12.17 -41.40 24.08
N GLY A 1107 -12.69 -41.14 25.28
CA GLY A 1107 -12.87 -42.14 26.32
C GLY A 1107 -11.66 -42.33 27.25
N TYR A 1108 -10.61 -41.52 27.13
CA TYR A 1108 -9.33 -41.77 27.76
C TYR A 1108 -8.86 -40.58 28.60
N GLY A 1109 -9.53 -40.27 29.72
CA GLY A 1109 -8.94 -39.39 30.74
C GLY A 1109 -9.90 -38.64 31.65
N ASP A 1110 -10.56 -39.33 32.57
CA ASP A 1110 -10.36 -39.14 34.02
C ASP A 1110 -11.01 -40.37 34.67
N TYR A 1111 -10.24 -41.44 34.83
CA TYR A 1111 -10.69 -42.62 35.57
C TYR A 1111 -10.76 -42.23 37.05
N THR A 1112 -11.79 -41.46 37.42
CA THR A 1112 -12.30 -41.48 38.78
C THR A 1112 -12.44 -42.95 39.13
N PRO A 1113 -11.78 -43.43 40.21
CA PRO A 1113 -12.03 -44.79 40.67
C PRO A 1113 -13.55 -44.94 40.78
N LEU A 1114 -14.08 -46.17 40.61
CA LEU A 1114 -15.41 -46.48 41.14
C LEU A 1114 -15.51 -45.70 42.45
N PRO A 1115 -16.46 -44.76 42.63
CA PRO A 1115 -16.73 -44.23 43.96
C PRO A 1115 -16.73 -45.46 44.85
N ALA A 1116 -16.03 -45.42 45.98
CA ALA A 1116 -15.69 -46.61 46.77
C ALA A 1116 -16.91 -47.42 47.29
N GLY A 1117 -18.12 -47.16 46.77
CA GLY A 1117 -19.39 -47.78 47.08
C GLY A 1117 -20.06 -48.64 45.98
N TYR A 1118 -19.53 -48.84 44.77
CA TYR A 1118 -20.10 -49.91 43.89
C TYR A 1118 -19.74 -51.28 44.46
N VAL A 1119 -20.75 -52.08 44.78
CA VAL A 1119 -20.63 -53.43 45.31
C VAL A 1119 -21.21 -54.40 44.30
N THR A 1120 -20.56 -55.55 44.12
CA THR A 1120 -21.12 -56.66 43.37
C THR A 1120 -21.70 -57.66 44.37
N LYS A 1121 -23.00 -57.92 44.27
CA LYS A 1121 -23.67 -59.00 45.02
C LYS A 1121 -24.23 -60.00 44.04
N GLU A 1122 -24.26 -61.27 44.44
CA GLU A 1122 -24.82 -62.34 43.64
C GLU A 1122 -25.61 -63.33 44.48
N LEU A 1123 -26.57 -63.99 43.86
CA LEU A 1123 -27.32 -65.10 44.42
C LEU A 1123 -27.57 -66.16 43.34
N GLU A 1124 -27.77 -67.40 43.77
CA GLU A 1124 -28.17 -68.50 42.89
C GLU A 1124 -29.70 -68.61 42.88
N TYR A 1125 -30.29 -68.61 41.69
CA TYR A 1125 -31.73 -68.69 41.49
C TYR A 1125 -32.09 -69.90 40.62
N PHE A 1126 -33.11 -70.66 41.03
CA PHE A 1126 -33.58 -71.86 40.35
C PHE A 1126 -35.05 -71.67 39.95
N PRO A 1127 -35.35 -71.29 38.70
CA PRO A 1127 -36.71 -71.07 38.25
C PRO A 1127 -37.49 -72.39 38.14
N GLU A 1128 -38.71 -72.40 38.66
CA GLU A 1128 -39.66 -73.50 38.50
C GLU A 1128 -40.45 -73.40 37.19
N THR A 1129 -40.45 -72.21 36.57
CA THR A 1129 -41.18 -71.86 35.34
C THR A 1129 -40.25 -71.38 34.24
N ASP A 1130 -40.81 -71.10 33.05
CA ASP A 1130 -40.04 -70.65 31.88
C ASP A 1130 -39.88 -69.12 31.81
N LYS A 1131 -40.33 -68.39 32.83
CA LYS A 1131 -40.34 -66.93 32.90
C LYS A 1131 -40.02 -66.43 34.30
N VAL A 1132 -39.08 -65.50 34.39
CA VAL A 1132 -38.77 -64.75 35.61
C VAL A 1132 -38.91 -63.26 35.35
N TRP A 1133 -39.25 -62.50 36.38
CA TRP A 1133 -39.24 -61.04 36.36
C TRP A 1133 -38.07 -60.53 37.18
N ILE A 1134 -37.26 -59.67 36.58
CA ILE A 1134 -36.25 -58.88 37.27
C ILE A 1134 -36.85 -57.51 37.52
N GLU A 1135 -36.85 -57.04 38.76
CA GLU A 1135 -37.34 -55.70 39.12
C GLU A 1135 -36.31 -54.95 39.94
N ILE A 1136 -35.98 -53.74 39.52
CA ILE A 1136 -35.06 -52.81 40.17
C ILE A 1136 -35.90 -51.70 40.78
N GLY A 1137 -35.71 -51.46 42.07
CA GLY A 1137 -36.39 -50.41 42.81
C GLY A 1137 -35.56 -49.94 44.00
N GLU A 1138 -36.07 -48.95 44.70
CA GLU A 1138 -35.37 -48.34 45.83
C GLU A 1138 -36.38 -47.89 46.90
N THR A 1139 -35.96 -47.79 48.17
CA THR A 1139 -36.88 -47.45 49.28
C THR A 1139 -36.88 -45.98 49.69
N GLU A 1140 -35.76 -45.27 49.50
CA GLU A 1140 -35.56 -43.82 49.67
C GLU A 1140 -34.10 -43.48 49.31
N GLY A 1141 -33.84 -42.28 48.79
CA GLY A 1141 -32.49 -41.90 48.31
C GLY A 1141 -32.33 -42.16 46.81
N THR A 1142 -31.10 -42.41 46.36
CA THR A 1142 -30.80 -42.68 44.95
C THR A 1142 -30.09 -44.01 44.83
N PHE A 1143 -30.60 -44.91 43.99
CA PHE A 1143 -29.96 -46.20 43.71
C PHE A 1143 -29.40 -46.23 42.30
N ILE A 1144 -28.13 -46.57 42.16
CA ILE A 1144 -27.42 -46.46 40.89
C ILE A 1144 -26.81 -47.82 40.52
N VAL A 1145 -27.26 -48.37 39.40
CA VAL A 1145 -26.95 -49.72 38.96
C VAL A 1145 -26.07 -49.66 37.71
N ASP A 1146 -24.90 -50.27 37.79
CA ASP A 1146 -23.94 -50.38 36.69
C ASP A 1146 -24.32 -51.53 35.75
N SER A 1147 -24.62 -52.69 36.33
CA SER A 1147 -25.02 -53.87 35.57
C SER A 1147 -25.90 -54.80 36.38
N VAL A 1148 -26.86 -55.42 35.69
CA VAL A 1148 -27.62 -56.59 36.15
C VAL A 1148 -27.39 -57.72 35.14
N GLU A 1149 -26.77 -58.80 35.60
CA GLU A 1149 -26.55 -59.99 34.80
C GLU A 1149 -27.23 -61.23 35.37
N LEU A 1150 -27.83 -62.03 34.49
CA LEU A 1150 -28.38 -63.34 34.81
C LEU A 1150 -27.67 -64.38 33.96
N LEU A 1151 -26.91 -65.26 34.59
CA LEU A 1151 -26.04 -66.24 33.92
C LEU A 1151 -26.51 -67.66 34.18
N LEU A 1152 -26.44 -68.55 33.19
CA LEU A 1152 -26.69 -69.97 33.41
C LEU A 1152 -25.48 -70.62 34.12
N MET A 1153 -25.73 -71.40 35.17
CA MET A 1153 -24.69 -72.18 35.84
C MET A 1153 -24.34 -73.42 35.00
N GLU A 1154 -23.36 -73.28 34.11
CA GLU A 1154 -22.75 -74.40 33.37
C GLU A 1154 -21.23 -74.41 33.61
N GLU A 1155 -20.69 -75.52 34.12
CA GLU A 1155 -19.24 -75.76 34.23
C GLU A 1155 -18.57 -76.03 32.87
#